data_AF-A0A420XZA3-F1
#
_entry.id   AF-A0A420XZA3-F1
#
_cell.length_a   1.000
_cell.length_b   1.000
_cell.length_c   1.000
_cell.angle_alpha   90.00
_cell.angle_beta   90.00
_cell.angle_gamma   90.00
#
_symmetry.space_group_name_H-M   'P 1'
#
loop_
_entity.id
_entity.type
_entity.pdbx_description
1 polymer ?
#
loop_
_entity_poly.entity_id
_entity_poly.type
_entity_poly.pdbx_seq_one_letter_code
_entity_poly.pdbx_strand_id
1 'polypeptide(L)'
;MSAPKTLRILVLPGDHVGPEIMAEALKVLDVVEQSRPDLRFQRDTDLVGGCSIDKHGVPVTDVVLEKALDSDAVLFGSIGGPEWAGAQPTPESGLLELRRKLNAFANLRPCEILVPSLVGASPIRPELVAGTKFIVVRENCGGAYFGEKREETDQASDLWVYSRSEVERLAQVSAAVARMLHASIAGGGDKSPKPVVWSADKANVLASGRLWRRATSDIFQREIPDVELRHQLADSMAMLMVKNPRQFNHSAIHTDNTFGDILSDISGGITGTLGVLPSASLAGVPGDGSCKGIYEPVHGSAPDISGKGLANPVAQILSVAMMLRYSFLLEEEAAAIEQAVIKVLDSKDNGGLAIRTGDLGGKARCSEQLGLPIPSSIEPLKVFAAYHSIYLLRYEGEPATKIPARKDADGSVTLFLRVSGRHLPRIKTENEVGVMTWVRQNTSIPVPAVVRFSADTDNAIGHEFTLLERVPGTSVHNIYDTLSDDDKRKLVEPLVAFLLELHSKPWPRGLVGGLKMEDGAITPGPPIEETFWQVPDIEKYWPGASVESLNPLLGGPFDGYTSYSTAALRCYIHAIETHPSLERFRTMVPQLSRFVVAINSEQYKSKLDNAKYILAHKDLHFGNIMCDPADPNLPITAVLDWEFSGVVPATRWNPVRAFLWNGKRDTQSKEEHTKMERLFETVCAEKGVLSLLEDVKPTSLQESMQTAVNHIRAIVEVCPRGQAQDKIGYTGLSDSVQGKIGYSSSNS
;
A
#
# COMPACT_ATOMS: atom_id res chain seq x y z
N MET A 1 12.83 -31.46 -19.62
CA MET A 1 12.68 -30.99 -18.23
C MET A 1 11.82 -32.03 -17.51
N SER A 2 12.23 -32.50 -16.33
CA SER A 2 11.38 -33.40 -15.54
C SER A 2 10.09 -32.69 -15.13
N ALA A 3 9.00 -33.43 -14.96
CA ALA A 3 7.77 -32.87 -14.41
C ALA A 3 8.05 -32.28 -13.01
N PRO A 4 7.42 -31.15 -12.65
CA PRO A 4 7.66 -30.52 -11.36
C PRO A 4 7.19 -31.44 -10.21
N LYS A 5 7.94 -31.43 -9.10
CA LYS A 5 7.57 -32.16 -7.88
C LYS A 5 6.30 -31.55 -7.32
N THR A 6 5.25 -32.35 -7.20
CA THR A 6 3.98 -31.91 -6.61
C THR A 6 3.97 -32.23 -5.12
N LEU A 7 3.68 -31.23 -4.30
CA LEU A 7 3.54 -31.31 -2.84
C LEU A 7 2.09 -31.02 -2.47
N ARG A 8 1.44 -31.91 -1.72
CA ARG A 8 0.01 -31.84 -1.40
C ARG A 8 -0.23 -31.19 -0.05
N ILE A 9 -1.05 -30.14 -0.03
CA ILE A 9 -1.40 -29.38 1.17
C ILE A 9 -2.91 -29.40 1.32
N LEU A 10 -3.38 -29.87 2.48
CA LEU A 10 -4.76 -29.62 2.91
C LEU A 10 -4.81 -28.27 3.62
N VAL A 11 -5.62 -27.35 3.11
CA VAL A 11 -5.84 -26.02 3.67
C VAL A 11 -7.15 -26.03 4.44
N LEU A 12 -7.07 -25.76 5.74
CA LEU A 12 -8.21 -25.69 6.65
C LEU A 12 -8.24 -24.29 7.29
N PRO A 13 -8.89 -23.29 6.64
CA PRO A 13 -8.88 -21.91 7.14
C PRO A 13 -9.58 -21.76 8.49
N GLY A 14 -10.60 -22.58 8.73
CA GLY A 14 -11.38 -22.57 9.96
C GLY A 14 -12.23 -21.31 10.13
N ASP A 15 -12.29 -20.78 11.35
CA ASP A 15 -13.29 -19.82 11.79
C ASP A 15 -12.75 -18.38 11.90
N HIS A 16 -13.65 -17.39 11.84
CA HIS A 16 -13.36 -15.95 12.05
C HIS A 16 -12.15 -15.38 11.29
N VAL A 17 -11.04 -15.02 11.96
CA VAL A 17 -9.86 -14.44 11.30
C VAL A 17 -9.05 -15.47 10.50
N GLY A 18 -9.30 -16.77 10.72
CA GLY A 18 -8.59 -17.86 10.06
C GLY A 18 -8.59 -17.75 8.53
N PRO A 19 -9.75 -17.56 7.88
CA PRO A 19 -9.83 -17.24 6.45
C PRO A 19 -9.01 -16.02 5.99
N GLU A 20 -8.96 -14.94 6.77
CA GLU A 20 -8.22 -13.72 6.42
C GLU A 20 -6.71 -13.95 6.40
N ILE A 21 -6.15 -14.49 7.49
CA ILE A 21 -4.71 -14.74 7.61
C ILE A 21 -4.25 -15.86 6.67
N MET A 22 -5.11 -16.87 6.43
CA MET A 22 -4.82 -17.96 5.50
C MET A 22 -4.68 -17.43 4.08
N ALA A 23 -5.55 -16.53 3.65
CA ALA A 23 -5.47 -15.93 2.32
C ALA A 23 -4.12 -15.23 2.08
N GLU A 24 -3.59 -14.52 3.08
CA GLU A 24 -2.29 -13.86 2.97
C GLU A 24 -1.12 -14.85 2.97
N ALA A 25 -1.20 -15.91 3.78
CA ALA A 25 -0.19 -16.97 3.79
C ALA A 25 -0.11 -17.74 2.46
N LEU A 26 -1.25 -17.96 1.80
CA LEU A 26 -1.28 -18.62 0.49
C LEU A 26 -0.63 -17.77 -0.61
N LYS A 27 -0.71 -16.43 -0.54
CA LYS A 27 0.00 -15.54 -1.48
C LYS A 27 1.52 -15.69 -1.35
N VAL A 28 2.02 -15.84 -0.12
CA VAL A 28 3.46 -16.11 0.11
C VAL A 28 3.86 -17.43 -0.54
N LEU A 29 3.01 -18.46 -0.42
CA LEU A 29 3.24 -19.75 -1.07
C LEU A 29 3.21 -19.66 -2.60
N ASP A 30 2.36 -18.81 -3.19
CA ASP A 30 2.36 -18.54 -4.63
C ASP A 30 3.69 -17.93 -5.10
N VAL A 31 4.26 -17.01 -4.33
CA VAL A 31 5.57 -16.40 -4.64
C VAL A 31 6.68 -17.44 -4.60
N VAL A 32 6.65 -18.37 -3.63
CA VAL A 32 7.59 -19.50 -3.55
C VAL A 32 7.45 -20.42 -4.77
N GLU A 33 6.22 -20.74 -5.19
CA GLU A 33 5.99 -21.56 -6.37
C GLU A 33 6.48 -20.88 -7.66
N GLN A 34 6.25 -19.57 -7.80
CA GLN A 34 6.70 -18.78 -8.95
C GLN A 34 8.23 -18.71 -9.05
N SER A 35 8.94 -18.70 -7.93
CA SER A 35 10.41 -18.72 -7.91
C SER A 35 11.01 -20.11 -8.11
N ARG A 36 10.20 -21.17 -7.94
CA ARG A 36 10.59 -22.59 -8.05
C ARG A 36 9.83 -23.28 -9.18
N PRO A 37 10.25 -23.12 -10.45
CA PRO A 37 9.55 -23.71 -11.59
C PRO A 37 9.48 -25.25 -11.55
N ASP A 38 10.35 -25.89 -10.76
CA ASP A 38 10.42 -27.32 -10.50
C ASP A 38 9.50 -27.82 -9.38
N LEU A 39 8.80 -26.94 -8.67
CA LEU A 39 7.86 -27.28 -7.59
C LEU A 39 6.43 -26.89 -7.95
N ARG A 40 5.46 -27.69 -7.52
CA ARG A 40 4.04 -27.34 -7.51
C ARG A 40 3.40 -27.65 -6.18
N PHE A 41 2.55 -26.77 -5.69
CA PHE A 41 1.75 -26.98 -4.48
C PHE A 41 0.31 -27.29 -4.88
N GLN A 42 -0.07 -28.56 -4.78
CA GLN A 42 -1.46 -28.97 -4.93
C GLN A 42 -2.20 -28.68 -3.62
N ARG A 43 -3.20 -27.80 -3.68
CA ARG A 43 -3.95 -27.34 -2.52
C ARG A 43 -5.39 -27.85 -2.61
N ASP A 44 -5.84 -28.52 -1.57
CA ASP A 44 -7.26 -28.86 -1.37
C ASP A 44 -7.75 -28.07 -0.16
N THR A 45 -8.92 -27.44 -0.25
CA THR A 45 -9.46 -26.59 0.81
C THR A 45 -10.77 -27.17 1.32
N ASP A 46 -10.90 -27.29 2.63
CA ASP A 46 -12.12 -27.83 3.25
C ASP A 46 -12.44 -27.14 4.59
N LEU A 47 -13.57 -27.52 5.20
CA LEU A 47 -14.07 -26.91 6.42
C LEU A 47 -13.64 -27.69 7.68
N VAL A 48 -13.42 -26.95 8.76
CA VAL A 48 -13.17 -27.47 10.10
C VAL A 48 -13.65 -26.46 11.14
N GLY A 49 -14.05 -26.92 12.31
CA GLY A 49 -14.51 -26.07 13.39
C GLY A 49 -15.97 -25.67 13.30
N GLY A 50 -16.27 -24.45 13.72
CA GLY A 50 -17.62 -23.89 13.77
C GLY A 50 -18.29 -23.86 12.40
N CYS A 51 -17.58 -23.42 11.37
CA CYS A 51 -18.07 -23.41 9.99
C CYS A 51 -18.42 -24.82 9.46
N SER A 52 -17.74 -25.86 9.95
CA SER A 52 -18.08 -27.25 9.64
C SER A 52 -19.31 -27.71 10.43
N ILE A 53 -19.45 -27.32 11.70
CA ILE A 53 -20.66 -27.59 12.50
C ILE A 53 -21.88 -26.98 11.80
N ASP A 54 -21.80 -25.72 11.38
CA ASP A 54 -22.92 -25.02 10.76
C ASP A 54 -23.37 -25.71 9.45
N LYS A 55 -22.44 -26.27 8.68
CA LYS A 55 -22.73 -26.88 7.38
C LYS A 55 -23.03 -28.38 7.46
N HIS A 56 -22.34 -29.11 8.32
CA HIS A 56 -22.29 -30.57 8.36
C HIS A 56 -22.74 -31.16 9.69
N GLY A 57 -23.00 -30.34 10.71
CA GLY A 57 -23.39 -30.79 12.05
C GLY A 57 -22.25 -31.39 12.88
N VAL A 58 -21.01 -31.40 12.35
CA VAL A 58 -19.81 -31.94 13.00
C VAL A 58 -18.61 -31.01 12.78
N PRO A 59 -17.67 -30.90 13.74
CA PRO A 59 -16.53 -29.98 13.67
C PRO A 59 -15.46 -30.42 12.68
N VAL A 60 -15.43 -31.71 12.32
CA VAL A 60 -14.60 -32.23 11.23
C VAL A 60 -15.32 -33.44 10.66
N THR A 61 -15.31 -33.59 9.33
CA THR A 61 -15.93 -34.75 8.68
C THR A 61 -14.90 -35.85 8.44
N ASP A 62 -15.36 -37.10 8.33
CA ASP A 62 -14.47 -38.23 7.96
C ASP A 62 -13.74 -37.98 6.64
N VAL A 63 -14.40 -37.32 5.68
CA VAL A 63 -13.79 -36.96 4.39
C VAL A 63 -12.57 -36.04 4.60
N VAL A 64 -12.68 -35.05 5.48
CA VAL A 64 -11.57 -34.14 5.80
C VAL A 64 -10.43 -34.87 6.50
N LEU A 65 -10.75 -35.82 7.40
CA LEU A 65 -9.75 -36.65 8.08
C LEU A 65 -8.97 -37.54 7.11
N GLU A 66 -9.65 -38.13 6.12
CA GLU A 66 -8.98 -38.92 5.08
C GLU A 66 -8.14 -38.03 4.16
N LYS A 67 -8.63 -36.85 3.76
CA LYS A 67 -7.83 -35.86 3.00
C LYS A 67 -6.56 -35.44 3.75
N ALA A 68 -6.64 -35.28 5.07
CA ALA A 68 -5.48 -34.96 5.89
C ALA A 68 -4.45 -36.09 5.90
N LEU A 69 -4.91 -37.35 5.96
CA LEU A 69 -4.05 -38.53 5.83
C LEU A 69 -3.41 -38.65 4.44
N ASP A 70 -4.11 -38.22 3.40
CA ASP A 70 -3.60 -38.28 2.03
C ASP A 70 -2.68 -37.10 1.69
N SER A 71 -2.73 -36.00 2.43
CA SER A 71 -1.89 -34.81 2.19
C SER A 71 -0.49 -34.95 2.77
N ASP A 72 0.48 -34.23 2.22
CA ASP A 72 1.85 -34.22 2.71
C ASP A 72 2.02 -33.26 3.90
N ALA A 73 1.17 -32.23 3.99
CA ALA A 73 1.04 -31.31 5.12
C ALA A 73 -0.39 -30.79 5.28
N VAL A 74 -0.75 -30.33 6.47
CA VAL A 74 -1.99 -29.60 6.75
C VAL A 74 -1.65 -28.18 7.19
N LEU A 75 -2.18 -27.19 6.48
CA LEU A 75 -2.10 -25.77 6.88
C LEU A 75 -3.44 -25.37 7.50
N PHE A 76 -3.41 -25.02 8.77
CA PHE A 76 -4.60 -24.78 9.58
C PHE A 76 -4.63 -23.31 10.04
N GLY A 77 -5.80 -22.69 10.02
CA GLY A 77 -6.03 -21.31 10.43
C GLY A 77 -6.34 -21.22 11.91
N SER A 78 -7.59 -20.88 12.24
CA SER A 78 -8.05 -20.78 13.63
C SER A 78 -9.41 -21.44 13.81
N ILE A 79 -9.81 -21.68 15.06
CA ILE A 79 -11.00 -22.48 15.37
C ILE A 79 -11.77 -21.91 16.56
N GLY A 80 -13.09 -22.09 16.54
CA GLY A 80 -13.99 -21.75 17.63
C GLY A 80 -14.42 -20.29 17.65
N GLY A 81 -15.35 -19.97 18.55
CA GLY A 81 -16.05 -18.69 18.60
C GLY A 81 -17.20 -18.71 19.63
N PRO A 82 -17.64 -17.54 20.14
CA PRO A 82 -18.65 -17.45 21.19
C PRO A 82 -20.00 -18.06 20.78
N GLU A 83 -20.34 -18.06 19.48
CA GLU A 83 -21.55 -18.67 18.94
C GLU A 83 -21.62 -20.20 19.15
N TRP A 84 -20.48 -20.87 19.32
CA TRP A 84 -20.40 -22.32 19.53
C TRP A 84 -20.04 -22.73 20.97
N ALA A 85 -20.07 -21.80 21.93
CA ALA A 85 -19.66 -22.05 23.33
C ALA A 85 -20.45 -23.17 24.05
N GLY A 86 -21.64 -23.52 23.56
CA GLY A 86 -22.46 -24.64 24.05
C GLY A 86 -22.58 -25.82 23.08
N ALA A 87 -21.83 -25.83 21.98
CA ALA A 87 -21.91 -26.87 20.97
C ALA A 87 -21.39 -28.22 21.50
N GLN A 88 -22.11 -29.29 21.19
CA GLN A 88 -21.76 -30.66 21.54
C GLN A 88 -21.90 -31.49 20.26
N PRO A 89 -20.80 -31.88 19.59
CA PRO A 89 -19.38 -31.60 19.90
C PRO A 89 -18.95 -30.12 19.70
N THR A 90 -17.89 -29.69 20.39
CA THR A 90 -17.33 -28.33 20.25
C THR A 90 -16.48 -28.17 18.99
N PRO A 91 -16.24 -26.95 18.47
CA PRO A 91 -15.30 -26.72 17.38
C PRO A 91 -13.91 -27.32 17.64
N GLU A 92 -13.33 -27.06 18.80
CA GLU A 92 -11.97 -27.47 19.18
C GLU A 92 -11.79 -29.00 19.18
N SER A 93 -12.87 -29.76 19.41
CA SER A 93 -12.84 -31.21 19.34
C SER A 93 -12.44 -31.72 17.94
N GLY A 94 -12.75 -30.98 16.87
CA GLY A 94 -12.31 -31.29 15.51
C GLY A 94 -10.79 -31.22 15.33
N LEU A 95 -10.14 -30.22 15.95
CA LEU A 95 -8.67 -30.10 15.94
C LEU A 95 -8.01 -31.23 16.76
N LEU A 96 -8.59 -31.59 17.91
CA LEU A 96 -8.11 -32.72 18.71
C LEU A 96 -8.23 -34.04 17.93
N GLU A 97 -9.34 -34.24 17.21
CA GLU A 97 -9.53 -35.41 16.37
C GLU A 97 -8.53 -35.45 15.21
N LEU A 98 -8.28 -34.32 14.55
CA LEU A 98 -7.30 -34.20 13.49
C LEU A 98 -5.89 -34.54 13.98
N ARG A 99 -5.47 -34.00 15.14
CA ARG A 99 -4.19 -34.30 15.80
C ARG A 99 -4.06 -35.79 16.09
N ARG A 100 -5.10 -36.40 16.65
CA ARG A 100 -5.15 -37.84 16.95
C ARG A 100 -5.06 -38.69 15.69
N LYS A 101 -5.86 -38.40 14.66
CA LYS A 101 -5.92 -39.16 13.40
C LYS A 101 -4.58 -39.14 12.66
N LEU A 102 -3.89 -37.99 12.65
CA LEU A 102 -2.56 -37.84 12.06
C LEU A 102 -1.43 -38.35 12.98
N ASN A 103 -1.74 -38.68 14.24
CA ASN A 103 -0.76 -38.94 15.28
C ASN A 103 0.28 -37.80 15.38
N ALA A 104 -0.18 -36.55 15.30
CA ALA A 104 0.63 -35.33 15.34
C ALA A 104 1.05 -34.97 16.79
N PHE A 105 1.82 -35.88 17.40
CA PHE A 105 2.06 -35.91 18.85
C PHE A 105 3.07 -34.88 19.37
N ALA A 106 3.89 -34.27 18.52
CA ALA A 106 4.91 -33.32 18.95
C ALA A 106 4.58 -31.91 18.47
N ASN A 107 4.10 -31.06 19.36
CA ASN A 107 3.80 -29.66 19.06
C ASN A 107 5.01 -28.77 19.37
N LEU A 108 5.54 -28.10 18.35
CA LEU A 108 6.68 -27.20 18.42
C LEU A 108 6.17 -25.76 18.41
N ARG A 109 6.50 -25.00 19.45
CA ARG A 109 6.17 -23.58 19.58
C ARG A 109 7.46 -22.77 19.84
N PRO A 110 8.00 -22.10 18.81
CA PRO A 110 9.16 -21.23 18.96
C PRO A 110 8.88 -20.02 19.84
N CYS A 111 9.83 -19.71 20.71
CA CYS A 111 9.87 -18.49 21.52
C CYS A 111 11.09 -17.67 21.07
N GLU A 112 10.85 -16.75 20.14
CA GLU A 112 11.89 -15.88 19.59
C GLU A 112 11.34 -14.48 19.31
N ILE A 113 12.10 -13.45 19.69
CA ILE A 113 11.85 -12.09 19.21
C ILE A 113 12.64 -11.93 17.92
N LEU A 114 12.00 -12.24 16.79
CA LEU A 114 12.63 -12.26 15.46
C LEU A 114 13.22 -10.90 15.04
N VAL A 115 12.63 -9.80 15.53
CA VAL A 115 12.94 -8.44 15.06
C VAL A 115 13.51 -7.61 16.22
N PRO A 116 14.79 -7.19 16.16
CA PRO A 116 15.42 -6.43 17.24
C PRO A 116 14.69 -5.14 17.62
N SER A 117 14.16 -4.40 16.64
CA SER A 117 13.39 -3.17 16.92
C SER A 117 12.02 -3.42 17.57
N LEU A 118 11.58 -4.68 17.67
CA LEU A 118 10.34 -5.08 18.35
C LEU A 118 10.57 -5.62 19.75
N VAL A 119 11.80 -5.64 20.28
CA VAL A 119 12.06 -6.04 21.67
C VAL A 119 11.21 -5.23 22.67
N GLY A 120 10.96 -3.95 22.38
CA GLY A 120 10.11 -3.09 23.21
C GLY A 120 8.61 -3.41 23.17
N ALA A 121 8.15 -4.33 22.30
CA ALA A 121 6.77 -4.81 22.30
C ALA A 121 6.50 -5.81 23.45
N SER A 122 7.55 -6.41 24.01
CA SER A 122 7.43 -7.25 25.20
C SER A 122 7.03 -6.41 26.43
N PRO A 123 6.10 -6.89 27.28
CA PRO A 123 5.82 -6.26 28.57
C PRO A 123 6.96 -6.48 29.59
N ILE A 124 7.92 -7.37 29.29
CA ILE A 124 9.10 -7.62 30.12
C ILE A 124 10.21 -6.65 29.72
N ARG A 125 11.03 -6.22 30.70
CA ARG A 125 12.12 -5.28 30.45
C ARG A 125 13.03 -5.74 29.29
N PRO A 126 13.30 -4.88 28.28
CA PRO A 126 14.05 -5.22 27.08
C PRO A 126 15.37 -5.97 27.32
N GLU A 127 16.14 -5.59 28.33
CA GLU A 127 17.44 -6.19 28.64
C GLU A 127 17.37 -7.66 29.07
N LEU A 128 16.20 -8.13 29.52
CA LEU A 128 15.98 -9.52 29.91
C LEU A 128 15.58 -10.42 28.73
N VAL A 129 14.83 -9.87 27.76
CA VAL A 129 14.22 -10.65 26.68
C VAL A 129 14.94 -10.51 25.33
N ALA A 130 15.75 -9.47 25.14
CA ALA A 130 16.52 -9.27 23.91
C ALA A 130 17.39 -10.50 23.58
N GLY A 131 17.21 -11.04 22.38
CA GLY A 131 17.91 -12.23 21.90
C GLY A 131 17.42 -13.55 22.50
N THR A 132 16.24 -13.61 23.12
CA THR A 132 15.61 -14.87 23.53
C THR A 132 15.32 -15.74 22.32
N LYS A 133 15.73 -17.02 22.36
CA LYS A 133 15.48 -18.00 21.28
C LYS A 133 15.47 -19.44 21.81
N PHE A 134 14.31 -20.05 21.96
CA PHE A 134 14.17 -21.47 22.30
C PHE A 134 12.87 -22.05 21.73
N ILE A 135 12.69 -23.37 21.77
CA ILE A 135 11.43 -24.00 21.31
C ILE A 135 10.83 -24.81 22.46
N VAL A 136 9.53 -24.62 22.72
CA VAL A 136 8.75 -25.52 23.57
C VAL A 136 8.27 -26.69 22.71
N VAL A 137 8.55 -27.92 23.15
CA VAL A 137 8.15 -29.17 22.52
C VAL A 137 7.15 -29.87 23.44
N ARG A 138 5.88 -29.75 23.08
CA ARG A 138 4.72 -30.22 23.86
C ARG A 138 4.24 -31.57 23.34
N GLU A 139 3.98 -32.52 24.23
CA GLU A 139 3.19 -33.71 23.89
C GLU A 139 1.75 -33.29 23.56
N ASN A 140 1.19 -33.74 22.44
CA ASN A 140 -0.03 -33.17 21.88
C ASN A 140 -1.16 -34.19 21.66
N CYS A 141 -1.00 -35.44 22.11
CA CYS A 141 -1.93 -36.55 21.84
C CYS A 141 -2.25 -37.44 23.06
N GLY A 142 -1.78 -37.07 24.26
CA GLY A 142 -1.99 -37.79 25.51
C GLY A 142 -2.23 -36.86 26.72
N GLY A 143 -2.06 -37.40 27.93
CA GLY A 143 -2.28 -36.66 29.17
C GLY A 143 -3.75 -36.37 29.49
N ALA A 144 -4.01 -35.40 30.37
CA ALA A 144 -5.36 -35.06 30.86
C ALA A 144 -6.33 -34.59 29.76
N TYR A 145 -5.81 -34.17 28.61
CA TYR A 145 -6.61 -33.74 27.46
C TYR A 145 -7.35 -34.91 26.80
N PHE A 146 -6.68 -36.08 26.72
CA PHE A 146 -7.19 -37.29 26.06
C PHE A 146 -7.55 -38.42 27.03
N GLY A 147 -7.21 -38.27 28.32
CA GLY A 147 -7.58 -39.21 29.36
C GLY A 147 -9.09 -39.21 29.63
N GLU A 148 -9.55 -40.27 30.30
CA GLU A 148 -10.95 -40.43 30.69
C GLU A 148 -11.45 -39.22 31.48
N LYS A 149 -12.59 -38.68 31.06
CA LYS A 149 -13.28 -37.55 31.70
C LYS A 149 -14.54 -38.08 32.38
N ARG A 150 -14.74 -37.73 33.65
CA ARG A 150 -15.99 -37.98 34.39
C ARG A 150 -16.50 -36.65 34.91
N GLU A 151 -17.76 -36.36 34.61
CA GLU A 151 -18.42 -35.12 35.01
C GLU A 151 -19.79 -35.48 35.60
N GLU A 152 -19.92 -35.22 36.90
CA GLU A 152 -21.14 -35.34 37.69
C GLU A 152 -21.49 -33.96 38.27
N THR A 153 -22.71 -33.81 38.81
CA THR A 153 -23.23 -32.50 39.27
C THR A 153 -22.29 -31.77 40.24
N ASP A 154 -21.72 -32.49 41.21
CA ASP A 154 -20.90 -31.91 42.29
C ASP A 154 -19.44 -32.42 42.27
N GLN A 155 -19.07 -33.20 41.25
CA GLN A 155 -17.75 -33.81 41.15
C GLN A 155 -17.35 -34.02 39.68
N ALA A 156 -16.12 -33.60 39.33
CA ALA A 156 -15.52 -33.94 38.04
C ALA A 156 -14.10 -34.47 38.23
N SER A 157 -13.62 -35.29 37.29
CA SER A 157 -12.26 -35.80 37.27
C SER A 157 -11.74 -36.00 35.86
N ASP A 158 -10.46 -35.66 35.65
CA ASP A 158 -9.71 -35.92 34.43
C ASP A 158 -8.54 -36.87 34.72
N LEU A 159 -8.45 -37.98 34.00
CA LEU A 159 -7.36 -38.92 34.16
C LEU A 159 -6.08 -38.42 33.45
N TRP A 160 -5.04 -38.12 34.23
CA TRP A 160 -3.74 -37.69 33.68
C TRP A 160 -2.81 -38.90 33.45
N VAL A 161 -2.88 -39.50 32.26
CA VAL A 161 -2.16 -40.73 31.91
C VAL A 161 -1.13 -40.54 30.79
N TYR A 162 0.02 -41.22 30.92
CA TYR A 162 1.02 -41.39 29.87
C TYR A 162 1.61 -42.80 29.92
N SER A 163 1.92 -43.34 28.75
CA SER A 163 2.76 -44.52 28.55
C SER A 163 4.23 -44.13 28.37
N ARG A 164 5.13 -45.09 28.59
CA ARG A 164 6.57 -44.89 28.34
C ARG A 164 6.85 -44.49 26.88
N SER A 165 6.19 -45.16 25.92
CA SER A 165 6.39 -44.91 24.49
C SER A 165 5.99 -43.50 24.06
N GLU A 166 4.96 -42.91 24.66
CA GLU A 166 4.55 -41.53 24.38
C GLU A 166 5.60 -40.51 24.84
N VAL A 167 6.24 -40.77 25.99
CA VAL A 167 7.33 -39.92 26.50
C VAL A 167 8.59 -40.10 25.66
N GLU A 168 8.97 -41.34 25.33
CA GLU A 168 10.19 -41.63 24.59
C GLU A 168 10.15 -41.07 23.15
N ARG A 169 9.02 -41.15 22.45
CA ARG A 169 8.86 -40.56 21.10
C ARG A 169 9.02 -39.04 21.10
N LEU A 170 8.51 -38.35 22.12
CA LEU A 170 8.65 -36.89 22.24
C LEU A 170 10.09 -36.49 22.60
N ALA A 171 10.76 -37.27 23.45
CA ALA A 171 12.15 -37.03 23.80
C ALA A 171 13.07 -37.08 22.56
N GLN A 172 12.82 -38.01 21.63
CA GLN A 172 13.53 -38.09 20.36
C GLN A 172 13.32 -36.84 19.49
N VAL A 173 12.07 -36.36 19.35
CA VAL A 173 11.77 -35.10 18.65
C VAL A 173 12.50 -33.93 19.30
N SER A 174 12.48 -33.86 20.63
CA SER A 174 13.07 -32.76 21.39
C SER A 174 14.59 -32.70 21.22
N ALA A 175 15.26 -33.85 21.18
CA ALA A 175 16.68 -33.94 20.87
C ALA A 175 17.00 -33.49 19.44
N ALA A 176 16.20 -33.90 18.46
CA ALA A 176 16.36 -33.44 17.08
C ALA A 176 16.20 -31.92 16.94
N VAL A 177 15.17 -31.34 17.57
CA VAL A 177 14.96 -29.89 17.61
C VAL A 177 16.12 -29.17 18.29
N ALA A 178 16.61 -29.68 19.42
CA ALA A 178 17.77 -29.11 20.11
C ALA A 178 19.04 -29.13 19.22
N ARG A 179 19.27 -30.21 18.46
CA ARG A 179 20.38 -30.28 17.49
C ARG A 179 20.25 -29.23 16.38
N MET A 180 19.05 -29.07 15.81
CA MET A 180 18.79 -28.06 14.79
C MET A 180 19.02 -26.63 15.31
N LEU A 181 18.52 -26.32 16.52
CA LEU A 181 18.75 -25.02 17.17
C LEU A 181 20.25 -24.80 17.46
N HIS A 182 20.96 -25.82 17.92
CA HIS A 182 22.38 -25.74 18.22
C HIS A 182 23.23 -25.50 16.95
N ALA A 183 22.88 -26.15 15.83
CA ALA A 183 23.58 -25.98 14.55
C ALA A 183 23.52 -24.53 14.01
N SER A 184 22.54 -23.73 14.43
CA SER A 184 22.43 -22.31 14.05
C SER A 184 23.46 -21.39 14.71
N ILE A 185 24.23 -21.88 15.69
CA ILE A 185 25.28 -21.11 16.38
C ILE A 185 26.52 -21.03 15.46
N ALA A 186 26.79 -19.88 14.87
CA ALA A 186 27.93 -19.67 13.98
C ALA A 186 29.27 -19.97 14.68
N GLY A 187 30.10 -20.84 14.08
CA GLY A 187 31.50 -21.06 14.48
C GLY A 187 31.77 -22.26 15.41
N GLY A 188 30.86 -23.21 15.53
CA GLY A 188 31.04 -24.38 16.39
C GLY A 188 32.07 -25.40 15.89
N GLY A 189 33.34 -25.22 16.25
CA GLY A 189 34.33 -26.30 16.19
C GLY A 189 34.11 -27.36 17.28
N ASP A 190 35.03 -28.32 17.40
CA ASP A 190 35.02 -29.47 18.33
C ASP A 190 34.98 -29.11 19.85
N LYS A 191 34.81 -27.82 20.19
CA LYS A 191 34.75 -27.29 21.57
C LYS A 191 33.38 -26.67 21.93
N SER A 192 32.37 -26.75 21.07
CA SER A 192 31.02 -26.28 21.39
C SER A 192 30.39 -27.08 22.53
N PRO A 193 29.58 -26.46 23.42
CA PRO A 193 28.79 -27.20 24.40
C PRO A 193 27.78 -28.11 23.70
N LYS A 194 27.35 -29.19 24.36
CA LYS A 194 26.33 -30.09 23.80
C LYS A 194 25.01 -29.34 23.56
N PRO A 195 24.19 -29.74 22.57
CA PRO A 195 22.79 -29.32 22.50
C PRO A 195 22.09 -29.63 23.81
N VAL A 196 21.14 -28.80 24.24
CA VAL A 196 20.48 -28.94 25.56
C VAL A 196 18.98 -29.18 25.38
N VAL A 197 18.45 -30.12 26.14
CA VAL A 197 17.01 -30.32 26.34
C VAL A 197 16.66 -30.16 27.81
N TRP A 198 15.67 -29.31 28.09
CA TRP A 198 15.08 -29.13 29.41
C TRP A 198 13.79 -29.93 29.53
N SER A 199 13.73 -30.85 30.49
CA SER A 199 12.57 -31.65 30.84
C SER A 199 11.79 -31.03 31.98
N ALA A 200 10.62 -30.47 31.67
CA ALA A 200 9.71 -29.91 32.65
C ALA A 200 8.66 -30.94 33.09
N ASP A 201 8.57 -31.22 34.39
CA ASP A 201 7.62 -32.19 34.96
C ASP A 201 7.11 -31.77 36.35
N LYS A 202 6.25 -32.58 36.96
CA LYS A 202 5.88 -32.44 38.39
C LYS A 202 6.16 -33.71 39.19
N ALA A 203 7.33 -34.31 39.00
CA ALA A 203 7.72 -35.61 39.57
C ALA A 203 7.75 -35.65 41.10
N ASN A 204 7.87 -34.50 41.76
CA ASN A 204 7.81 -34.40 43.22
C ASN A 204 6.38 -34.61 43.79
N VAL A 205 5.35 -34.60 42.94
CA VAL A 205 3.95 -34.84 43.34
C VAL A 205 3.33 -35.96 42.51
N LEU A 206 3.34 -35.82 41.18
CA LEU A 206 2.55 -36.65 40.27
C LEU A 206 3.25 -37.97 39.89
N ALA A 207 2.49 -39.06 39.85
CA ALA A 207 2.97 -40.36 39.37
C ALA A 207 3.33 -40.33 37.88
N SER A 208 2.51 -39.67 37.06
CA SER A 208 2.79 -39.39 35.64
C SER A 208 4.10 -38.61 35.50
N GLY A 209 4.33 -37.59 36.33
CA GLY A 209 5.60 -36.84 36.36
C GLY A 209 6.82 -37.70 36.72
N ARG A 210 6.68 -38.65 37.66
CA ARG A 210 7.76 -39.61 37.97
C ARG A 210 8.04 -40.56 36.82
N LEU A 211 7.01 -41.03 36.11
CA LEU A 211 7.19 -41.82 34.89
C LEU A 211 7.89 -41.01 33.81
N TRP A 212 7.43 -39.78 33.55
CA TRP A 212 8.01 -38.84 32.58
C TRP A 212 9.51 -38.68 32.79
N ARG A 213 9.92 -38.34 34.02
CA ARG A 213 11.33 -38.14 34.38
C ARG A 213 12.17 -39.40 34.18
N ARG A 214 11.66 -40.57 34.58
CA ARG A 214 12.37 -41.85 34.40
C ARG A 214 12.52 -42.19 32.92
N ALA A 215 11.42 -42.21 32.16
CA ALA A 215 11.44 -42.57 30.75
C ALA A 215 12.33 -41.62 29.93
N THR A 216 12.26 -40.32 30.19
CA THR A 216 13.15 -39.33 29.56
C THR A 216 14.62 -39.57 29.92
N SER A 217 14.93 -39.81 31.19
CA SER A 217 16.32 -40.08 31.59
C SER A 217 16.87 -41.35 30.93
N ASP A 218 16.06 -42.42 30.91
CA ASP A 218 16.44 -43.71 30.34
C ASP A 218 16.77 -43.59 28.83
N ILE A 219 15.92 -42.92 28.05
CA ILE A 219 16.12 -42.78 26.60
C ILE A 219 17.32 -41.87 26.27
N PHE A 220 17.51 -40.78 27.01
CA PHE A 220 18.67 -39.90 26.80
C PHE A 220 19.99 -40.62 27.08
N GLN A 221 20.03 -41.45 28.12
CA GLN A 221 21.20 -42.25 28.43
C GLN A 221 21.46 -43.35 27.38
N ARG A 222 20.40 -44.01 26.89
CA ARG A 222 20.50 -45.17 26.00
C ARG A 222 20.76 -44.78 24.54
N GLU A 223 20.09 -43.74 24.04
CA GLU A 223 20.00 -43.45 22.61
C GLU A 223 20.39 -42.01 22.23
N ILE A 224 20.47 -41.07 23.20
CA ILE A 224 20.72 -39.64 22.93
C ILE A 224 21.89 -39.08 23.77
N PRO A 225 23.06 -39.75 23.84
CA PRO A 225 24.16 -39.35 24.74
C PRO A 225 24.88 -38.06 24.31
N ASP A 226 24.65 -37.60 23.07
CA ASP A 226 25.20 -36.40 22.48
C ASP A 226 24.47 -35.12 22.91
N VAL A 227 23.27 -35.22 23.49
CA VAL A 227 22.45 -34.10 23.97
C VAL A 227 22.45 -34.06 25.50
N GLU A 228 22.67 -32.89 26.09
CA GLU A 228 22.59 -32.68 27.54
C GLU A 228 21.11 -32.60 27.99
N LEU A 229 20.71 -33.47 28.92
CA LEU A 229 19.40 -33.45 29.56
C LEU A 229 19.44 -32.72 30.90
N ARG A 230 18.53 -31.75 31.10
CA ARG A 230 18.33 -31.07 32.38
C ARG A 230 16.88 -31.22 32.84
N HIS A 231 16.65 -31.59 34.09
CA HIS A 231 15.30 -31.68 34.66
C HIS A 231 14.95 -30.43 35.45
N GLN A 232 13.72 -29.96 35.30
CA GLN A 232 13.16 -28.82 36.02
C GLN A 232 11.70 -29.10 36.41
N LEU A 233 11.23 -28.56 37.52
CA LEU A 233 9.80 -28.62 37.85
C LEU A 233 9.02 -27.60 37.02
N ALA A 234 7.86 -27.97 36.48
CA ALA A 234 7.09 -27.15 35.54
C ALA A 234 6.68 -25.77 36.11
N ASP A 235 6.30 -25.70 37.38
CA ASP A 235 6.02 -24.45 38.09
C ASP A 235 7.25 -23.55 38.21
N SER A 236 8.41 -24.14 38.53
CA SER A 236 9.66 -23.38 38.55
C SER A 236 10.15 -23.02 37.15
N MET A 237 9.85 -23.82 36.12
CA MET A 237 10.15 -23.50 34.72
C MET A 237 9.40 -22.25 34.28
N ALA A 238 8.10 -22.17 34.58
CA ALA A 238 7.28 -20.99 34.29
C ALA A 238 7.90 -19.71 34.89
N MET A 239 8.34 -19.75 36.14
CA MET A 239 9.02 -18.61 36.78
C MET A 239 10.35 -18.27 36.09
N LEU A 240 11.15 -19.28 35.72
CA LEU A 240 12.45 -19.07 35.08
C LEU A 240 12.35 -18.50 33.67
N MET A 241 11.33 -18.91 32.90
CA MET A 241 11.04 -18.38 31.57
C MET A 241 10.77 -16.87 31.61
N VAL A 242 10.05 -16.39 32.62
CA VAL A 242 9.81 -14.94 32.79
C VAL A 242 11.03 -14.22 33.36
N LYS A 243 11.69 -14.80 34.36
CA LYS A 243 12.78 -14.15 35.10
C LYS A 243 14.08 -14.03 34.28
N ASN A 244 14.42 -15.06 33.51
CA ASN A 244 15.66 -15.13 32.74
C ASN A 244 15.48 -16.05 31.51
N PRO A 245 14.67 -15.66 30.51
CA PRO A 245 14.38 -16.50 29.34
C PRO A 245 15.64 -16.90 28.56
N ARG A 246 16.65 -16.03 28.54
CA ARG A 246 17.91 -16.24 27.80
C ARG A 246 18.72 -17.45 28.28
N GLN A 247 18.45 -17.98 29.48
CA GLN A 247 19.09 -19.21 29.95
C GLN A 247 18.72 -20.45 29.10
N PHE A 248 17.61 -20.36 28.35
CA PHE A 248 17.12 -21.41 27.48
C PHE A 248 17.58 -21.23 26.02
N ASN A 249 18.38 -20.21 25.72
CA ASN A 249 18.77 -19.91 24.34
C ASN A 249 19.40 -21.12 23.64
N HIS A 250 18.92 -21.38 22.42
CA HIS A 250 19.32 -22.51 21.57
C HIS A 250 19.09 -23.89 22.22
N SER A 251 18.04 -24.02 23.04
CA SER A 251 17.61 -25.28 23.64
C SER A 251 16.15 -25.60 23.34
N ALA A 252 15.76 -26.86 23.56
CA ALA A 252 14.37 -27.28 23.54
C ALA A 252 13.86 -27.50 24.98
N ILE A 253 12.64 -27.03 25.27
CA ILE A 253 11.93 -27.34 26.52
C ILE A 253 10.88 -28.40 26.19
N HIS A 254 11.09 -29.63 26.62
CA HIS A 254 10.12 -30.71 26.40
C HIS A 254 9.28 -30.98 27.65
N THR A 255 7.99 -31.18 27.46
CA THR A 255 7.03 -31.37 28.56
C THR A 255 5.74 -32.00 28.10
N ASP A 256 4.88 -32.34 29.06
CA ASP A 256 3.60 -32.97 28.79
C ASP A 256 2.57 -32.00 28.18
N ASN A 257 1.42 -32.53 27.76
CA ASN A 257 0.39 -31.75 27.08
C ASN A 257 -0.11 -30.53 27.87
N THR A 258 -0.48 -30.72 29.14
CA THR A 258 -1.05 -29.64 29.97
C THR A 258 0.00 -28.59 30.33
N PHE A 259 1.20 -29.01 30.74
CA PHE A 259 2.27 -28.05 31.05
C PHE A 259 2.82 -27.38 29.79
N GLY A 260 2.88 -28.10 28.67
CA GLY A 260 3.34 -27.56 27.39
C GLY A 260 2.44 -26.46 26.87
N ASP A 261 1.13 -26.63 27.02
CA ASP A 261 0.14 -25.59 26.73
C ASP A 261 0.47 -24.30 27.49
N ILE A 262 0.53 -24.38 28.82
CA ILE A 262 0.80 -23.25 29.72
C ILE A 262 2.17 -22.61 29.45
N LEU A 263 3.24 -23.40 29.35
CA LEU A 263 4.60 -22.88 29.14
C LEU A 263 4.73 -22.21 27.77
N SER A 264 4.06 -22.74 26.74
CA SER A 264 4.10 -22.14 25.40
C SER A 264 3.29 -20.85 25.31
N ASP A 265 2.22 -20.68 26.09
CA ASP A 265 1.51 -19.41 26.17
C ASP A 265 2.32 -18.34 26.92
N ILE A 266 3.11 -18.75 27.93
CA ILE A 266 4.09 -17.87 28.57
C ILE A 266 5.12 -17.36 27.57
N SER A 267 5.53 -18.17 26.58
CA SER A 267 6.40 -17.72 25.49
C SER A 267 5.79 -16.57 24.68
N GLY A 268 4.47 -16.53 24.49
CA GLY A 268 3.79 -15.39 23.87
C GLY A 268 3.81 -14.12 24.71
N GLY A 269 3.74 -14.25 26.03
CA GLY A 269 3.98 -13.13 26.95
C GLY A 269 5.41 -12.60 26.88
N ILE A 270 6.40 -13.45 26.61
CA ILE A 270 7.80 -13.05 26.44
C ILE A 270 8.00 -12.27 25.14
N THR A 271 7.40 -12.72 24.03
CA THR A 271 7.55 -12.05 22.73
C THR A 271 6.70 -10.78 22.59
N GLY A 272 5.62 -10.65 23.38
CA GLY A 272 4.78 -9.45 23.46
C GLY A 272 3.49 -9.49 22.63
N THR A 273 3.41 -10.36 21.62
CA THR A 273 2.17 -10.62 20.87
C THR A 273 2.09 -12.09 20.42
N LEU A 274 0.89 -12.65 20.43
CA LEU A 274 0.60 -13.96 19.84
C LEU A 274 0.56 -13.90 18.31
N GLY A 275 0.37 -12.71 17.71
CA GLY A 275 0.24 -12.49 16.27
C GLY A 275 1.48 -12.84 15.44
N VAL A 276 2.61 -13.14 16.09
CA VAL A 276 3.88 -13.51 15.44
C VAL A 276 4.36 -14.92 15.79
N LEU A 277 3.55 -15.71 16.50
CA LEU A 277 3.95 -17.03 16.97
C LEU A 277 3.36 -18.13 16.07
N PRO A 278 4.19 -18.80 15.24
CA PRO A 278 3.76 -19.98 14.51
C PRO A 278 3.81 -21.23 15.40
N SER A 279 3.22 -22.32 14.94
CA SER A 279 3.41 -23.63 15.55
C SER A 279 3.36 -24.77 14.52
N ALA A 280 3.96 -25.90 14.89
CA ALA A 280 3.92 -27.13 14.10
C ALA A 280 3.63 -28.34 14.97
N SER A 281 2.58 -29.09 14.68
CA SER A 281 2.28 -30.38 15.29
C SER A 281 2.76 -31.49 14.35
N LEU A 282 3.87 -32.16 14.71
CA LEU A 282 4.56 -33.14 13.88
C LEU A 282 4.17 -34.57 14.22
N ALA A 283 4.05 -35.42 13.19
CA ALA A 283 3.75 -36.85 13.31
C ALA A 283 4.99 -37.75 13.38
N GLY A 284 6.18 -37.18 13.56
CA GLY A 284 7.46 -37.88 13.56
C GLY A 284 8.65 -37.00 13.94
N VAL A 285 9.85 -37.57 13.94
CA VAL A 285 11.10 -36.88 14.29
C VAL A 285 11.59 -36.04 13.10
N PRO A 286 11.74 -34.71 13.26
CA PRO A 286 12.26 -33.86 12.18
C PRO A 286 13.76 -34.07 11.96
N GLY A 287 14.24 -33.84 10.73
CA GLY A 287 15.68 -33.85 10.39
C GLY A 287 16.08 -35.00 9.45
N ASP A 288 15.76 -36.25 9.81
CA ASP A 288 16.16 -37.45 9.05
C ASP A 288 15.33 -37.69 7.77
N GLY A 289 14.31 -36.87 7.53
CA GLY A 289 13.41 -36.94 6.38
C GLY A 289 12.20 -36.01 6.53
N SER A 290 11.29 -36.05 5.56
CA SER A 290 10.04 -35.28 5.60
C SER A 290 9.16 -35.75 6.74
N CYS A 291 8.68 -34.81 7.55
CA CYS A 291 7.75 -35.10 8.64
C CYS A 291 6.41 -34.41 8.38
N LYS A 292 5.36 -35.21 8.16
CA LYS A 292 3.99 -34.68 8.04
C LYS A 292 3.61 -33.94 9.32
N GLY A 293 2.96 -32.79 9.17
CA GLY A 293 2.47 -32.03 10.30
C GLY A 293 1.25 -31.16 10.01
N ILE A 294 0.70 -30.62 11.09
CA ILE A 294 -0.30 -29.55 11.09
C ILE A 294 0.44 -28.26 11.44
N TYR A 295 0.29 -27.22 10.63
CA TYR A 295 0.96 -25.93 10.79
C TYR A 295 -0.09 -24.86 11.02
N GLU A 296 -0.03 -24.21 12.18
CA GLU A 296 -1.08 -23.32 12.67
C GLU A 296 -0.50 -22.16 13.49
N PRO A 297 -1.10 -20.95 13.43
CA PRO A 297 -0.77 -19.88 14.35
C PRO A 297 -1.13 -20.27 15.78
N VAL A 298 -0.40 -19.74 16.76
CA VAL A 298 -0.71 -19.99 18.18
C VAL A 298 -1.98 -19.26 18.64
N HIS A 299 -2.28 -18.10 18.05
CA HIS A 299 -3.43 -17.29 18.43
C HIS A 299 -4.76 -17.97 18.06
N GLY A 300 -5.83 -17.65 18.81
CA GLY A 300 -7.18 -18.14 18.54
C GLY A 300 -7.86 -17.42 17.36
N SER A 301 -9.18 -17.54 17.30
CA SER A 301 -10.01 -17.08 16.17
C SER A 301 -10.35 -15.58 16.18
N ALA A 302 -10.11 -14.87 17.30
CA ALA A 302 -10.27 -13.41 17.42
C ALA A 302 -11.58 -12.85 16.81
N PRO A 303 -12.75 -13.33 17.27
CA PRO A 303 -14.06 -13.00 16.70
C PRO A 303 -14.38 -11.49 16.73
N ASP A 304 -13.81 -10.77 17.69
CA ASP A 304 -13.97 -9.32 17.86
C ASP A 304 -13.36 -8.49 16.74
N ILE A 305 -12.39 -9.03 15.99
CA ILE A 305 -11.74 -8.35 14.85
C ILE A 305 -11.97 -9.01 13.49
N SER A 306 -12.70 -10.12 13.45
CA SER A 306 -13.05 -10.82 12.21
C SER A 306 -13.81 -9.93 11.22
N GLY A 307 -13.46 -10.03 9.95
CA GLY A 307 -13.99 -9.26 8.83
C GLY A 307 -13.51 -7.81 8.77
N LYS A 308 -12.67 -7.36 9.72
CA LYS A 308 -12.21 -5.96 9.80
C LYS A 308 -10.85 -5.73 9.14
N GLY A 309 -10.20 -6.79 8.63
CA GLY A 309 -8.85 -6.73 8.08
C GLY A 309 -7.82 -6.25 9.12
N LEU A 310 -8.06 -6.53 10.41
CA LEU A 310 -7.19 -6.09 11.51
C LEU A 310 -6.26 -7.20 12.02
N ALA A 311 -6.51 -8.45 11.64
CA ALA A 311 -5.71 -9.59 12.06
C ALA A 311 -4.25 -9.46 11.59
N ASN A 312 -3.32 -9.96 12.39
CA ASN A 312 -1.91 -10.04 12.02
C ASN A 312 -1.63 -11.37 11.29
N PRO A 313 -1.27 -11.35 9.99
CA PRO A 313 -1.06 -12.59 9.24
C PRO A 313 0.30 -13.25 9.50
N VAL A 314 1.19 -12.61 10.27
CA VAL A 314 2.59 -13.05 10.42
C VAL A 314 2.70 -14.45 11.01
N ALA A 315 1.93 -14.79 12.05
CA ALA A 315 1.94 -16.13 12.62
C ALA A 315 1.56 -17.23 11.60
N GLN A 316 0.57 -16.98 10.74
CA GLN A 316 0.19 -17.92 9.67
C GLN A 316 1.29 -18.03 8.61
N ILE A 317 1.89 -16.90 8.21
CA ILE A 317 3.00 -16.86 7.24
C ILE A 317 4.22 -17.62 7.77
N LEU A 318 4.58 -17.44 9.04
CA LEU A 318 5.66 -18.19 9.68
C LEU A 318 5.31 -19.67 9.87
N SER A 319 4.02 -20.02 9.98
CA SER A 319 3.57 -21.41 9.97
C SER A 319 3.79 -22.06 8.60
N VAL A 320 3.64 -21.31 7.50
CA VAL A 320 4.07 -21.76 6.16
C VAL A 320 5.58 -21.99 6.13
N ALA A 321 6.40 -21.11 6.71
CA ALA A 321 7.84 -21.33 6.80
C ALA A 321 8.17 -22.64 7.56
N MET A 322 7.50 -22.91 8.69
CA MET A 322 7.64 -24.18 9.41
C MET A 322 7.20 -25.39 8.54
N MET A 323 6.15 -25.27 7.74
CA MET A 323 5.70 -26.32 6.82
C MET A 323 6.77 -26.64 5.77
N LEU A 324 7.29 -25.61 5.10
CA LEU A 324 8.36 -25.74 4.11
C LEU A 324 9.57 -26.43 4.74
N ARG A 325 9.97 -26.02 5.94
CA ARG A 325 11.10 -26.59 6.69
C ARG A 325 10.89 -28.06 7.06
N TYR A 326 9.81 -28.39 7.76
CA TYR A 326 9.66 -29.71 8.40
C TYR A 326 9.01 -30.76 7.49
N SER A 327 7.97 -30.40 6.73
CA SER A 327 7.28 -31.36 5.84
C SER A 327 7.98 -31.49 4.50
N PHE A 328 8.51 -30.39 3.95
CA PHE A 328 9.01 -30.38 2.56
C PHE A 328 10.52 -30.30 2.43
N LEU A 329 11.25 -30.07 3.53
CA LEU A 329 12.71 -29.94 3.56
C LEU A 329 13.23 -28.81 2.67
N LEU A 330 12.47 -27.72 2.61
CA LEU A 330 12.72 -26.50 1.84
C LEU A 330 13.23 -25.40 2.78
N GLU A 331 14.42 -25.59 3.34
CA GLU A 331 15.01 -24.69 4.35
C GLU A 331 15.33 -23.30 3.76
N GLU A 332 15.82 -23.23 2.53
CA GLU A 332 16.15 -21.95 1.89
C GLU A 332 14.91 -21.08 1.72
N GLU A 333 13.79 -21.68 1.30
CA GLU A 333 12.51 -21.00 1.16
C GLU A 333 11.92 -20.59 2.52
N ALA A 334 12.00 -21.47 3.52
CA ALA A 334 11.56 -21.16 4.88
C ALA A 334 12.33 -19.96 5.45
N ALA A 335 13.67 -19.98 5.33
CA ALA A 335 14.53 -18.89 5.77
C ALA A 335 14.25 -17.59 4.99
N ALA A 336 13.97 -17.67 3.69
CA ALA A 336 13.61 -16.51 2.88
C ALA A 336 12.31 -15.84 3.36
N ILE A 337 11.29 -16.64 3.74
CA ILE A 337 10.05 -16.12 4.33
C ILE A 337 10.34 -15.42 5.66
N GLU A 338 11.14 -16.05 6.55
CA GLU A 338 11.51 -15.47 7.84
C GLU A 338 12.26 -14.14 7.66
N GLN A 339 13.21 -14.07 6.73
CA GLN A 339 13.92 -12.84 6.41
C GLN A 339 13.01 -11.76 5.82
N ALA A 340 12.03 -12.13 4.99
CA ALA A 340 11.05 -11.20 4.46
C ALA A 340 10.18 -10.61 5.59
N VAL A 341 9.72 -11.45 6.52
CA VAL A 341 8.97 -11.01 7.71
C VAL A 341 9.83 -10.05 8.55
N ILE A 342 11.10 -10.38 8.80
CA ILE A 342 12.02 -9.49 9.53
C ILE A 342 12.12 -8.14 8.83
N LYS A 343 12.36 -8.12 7.52
CA LYS A 343 12.50 -6.88 6.74
C LYS A 343 11.23 -6.03 6.76
N VAL A 344 10.05 -6.64 6.67
CA VAL A 344 8.77 -5.91 6.69
C VAL A 344 8.55 -5.23 8.05
N LEU A 345 8.80 -5.95 9.15
CA LEU A 345 8.50 -5.50 10.51
C LEU A 345 9.58 -4.57 11.11
N ASP A 346 10.85 -4.72 10.71
CA ASP A 346 11.97 -3.99 11.31
C ASP A 346 11.91 -2.48 10.98
N SER A 347 12.58 -1.67 11.79
CA SER A 347 12.61 -0.23 11.62
C SER A 347 13.34 0.16 10.33
N LYS A 348 12.96 1.32 9.77
CA LYS A 348 13.67 1.90 8.62
C LYS A 348 15.15 2.15 8.92
N ASP A 349 15.48 2.49 10.16
CA ASP A 349 16.87 2.68 10.62
C ASP A 349 17.71 1.39 10.52
N ASN A 350 17.08 0.22 10.67
CA ASN A 350 17.72 -1.09 10.51
C ASN A 350 17.61 -1.63 9.06
N GLY A 351 17.13 -0.82 8.10
CA GLY A 351 16.92 -1.24 6.71
C GLY A 351 15.61 -1.99 6.44
N GLY A 352 14.69 -2.00 7.42
CA GLY A 352 13.34 -2.55 7.29
C GLY A 352 12.31 -1.57 6.74
N LEU A 353 11.04 -1.97 6.71
CA LEU A 353 9.93 -1.17 6.17
C LEU A 353 9.05 -0.51 7.23
N ALA A 354 9.16 -0.94 8.49
CA ALA A 354 8.33 -0.52 9.62
C ALA A 354 6.82 -0.70 9.39
N ILE A 355 6.42 -1.72 8.62
CA ILE A 355 5.01 -2.05 8.36
C ILE A 355 4.55 -2.99 9.46
N ARG A 356 3.61 -2.54 10.29
CA ARG A 356 3.18 -3.25 11.50
C ARG A 356 1.67 -3.17 11.66
N THR A 357 1.04 -4.27 12.05
CA THR A 357 -0.37 -4.34 12.43
C THR A 357 -0.61 -3.75 13.82
N GLY A 358 -1.89 -3.60 14.19
CA GLY A 358 -2.29 -2.92 15.42
C GLY A 358 -1.74 -3.53 16.71
N ASP A 359 -1.62 -4.86 16.76
CA ASP A 359 -1.04 -5.60 17.89
C ASP A 359 0.45 -5.31 18.12
N LEU A 360 1.15 -4.81 17.10
CA LEU A 360 2.54 -4.35 17.15
C LEU A 360 2.66 -2.81 17.22
N GLY A 361 1.55 -2.12 17.51
CA GLY A 361 1.48 -0.66 17.63
C GLY A 361 1.46 0.10 16.29
N GLY A 362 1.27 -0.60 15.17
CA GLY A 362 1.19 0.02 13.84
C GLY A 362 -0.25 0.22 13.35
N LYS A 363 -0.39 0.56 12.06
CA LYS A 363 -1.68 0.83 11.40
C LYS A 363 -1.95 -0.06 10.18
N ALA A 364 -1.00 -0.93 9.84
CA ALA A 364 -1.15 -1.85 8.72
C ALA A 364 -2.33 -2.79 8.95
N ARG A 365 -2.94 -3.24 7.86
CA ARG A 365 -4.08 -4.16 7.85
C ARG A 365 -3.62 -5.56 7.50
N CYS A 366 -4.44 -6.56 7.80
CA CYS A 366 -4.23 -7.95 7.39
C CYS A 366 -4.00 -8.04 5.88
N SER A 367 -4.80 -7.29 5.12
CA SER A 367 -4.59 -7.08 3.69
C SER A 367 -4.70 -5.60 3.36
N GLU A 368 -3.77 -5.09 2.56
CA GLU A 368 -3.89 -3.76 1.97
C GLU A 368 -4.56 -3.90 0.59
N GLN A 369 -5.88 -3.75 0.57
CA GLN A 369 -6.65 -3.67 -0.67
C GLN A 369 -7.03 -2.21 -0.93
N LEU A 370 -7.24 -1.86 -2.20
CA LEU A 370 -7.82 -0.57 -2.62
C LEU A 370 -9.27 -0.39 -2.16
N GLY A 371 -9.77 -1.22 -1.23
CA GLY A 371 -11.16 -1.28 -0.78
C GLY A 371 -12.16 -1.47 -1.92
N LEU A 372 -11.73 -2.11 -3.00
CA LEU A 372 -12.55 -2.57 -4.12
C LEU A 372 -12.40 -4.10 -4.21
N PRO A 373 -13.40 -4.81 -4.78
CA PRO A 373 -13.26 -6.21 -5.14
C PRO A 373 -12.02 -6.47 -6.01
N ILE A 374 -11.63 -7.73 -6.18
CA ILE A 374 -10.58 -8.10 -7.14
C ILE A 374 -11.17 -7.97 -8.56
N PRO A 375 -10.51 -7.26 -9.49
CA PRO A 375 -10.97 -7.16 -10.87
C PRO A 375 -10.82 -8.49 -11.60
N SER A 376 -11.75 -8.76 -12.52
CA SER A 376 -11.72 -9.90 -13.44
C SER A 376 -10.55 -9.83 -14.42
N SER A 377 -10.12 -8.62 -14.79
CA SER A 377 -8.88 -8.40 -15.57
C SER A 377 -8.23 -7.05 -15.27
N ILE A 378 -6.91 -6.98 -15.49
CA ILE A 378 -6.09 -5.77 -15.40
C ILE A 378 -5.30 -5.64 -16.69
N GLU A 379 -5.54 -4.58 -17.46
CA GLU A 379 -4.91 -4.37 -18.76
C GLU A 379 -4.13 -3.05 -18.79
N PRO A 380 -2.82 -3.05 -19.08
CA PRO A 380 -2.07 -1.81 -19.21
C PRO A 380 -2.44 -1.08 -20.51
N LEU A 381 -2.69 0.23 -20.43
CA LEU A 381 -2.90 1.09 -21.60
C LEU A 381 -1.57 1.74 -22.01
N LYS A 382 -1.19 1.59 -23.27
CA LYS A 382 -0.06 2.33 -23.83
C LYS A 382 -0.45 3.79 -23.98
N VAL A 383 0.14 4.65 -23.15
CA VAL A 383 0.03 6.10 -23.26
C VAL A 383 1.33 6.71 -23.77
N PHE A 384 1.23 7.77 -24.57
CA PHE A 384 2.39 8.50 -25.09
C PHE A 384 2.96 9.51 -24.09
N ALA A 385 2.23 9.82 -23.02
CA ALA A 385 2.60 10.83 -22.01
C ALA A 385 3.39 10.21 -20.84
N ALA A 386 4.39 10.94 -20.34
CA ALA A 386 5.36 10.46 -19.35
C ALA A 386 4.90 10.52 -17.88
N TYR A 387 3.67 10.98 -17.60
CA TYR A 387 3.25 11.32 -16.23
C TYR A 387 2.59 10.17 -15.46
N HIS A 388 1.99 9.21 -16.15
CA HIS A 388 1.18 8.17 -15.53
C HIS A 388 1.41 6.82 -16.21
N SER A 389 1.34 5.76 -15.40
CA SER A 389 0.99 4.44 -15.91
C SER A 389 -0.51 4.26 -15.78
N ILE A 390 -1.17 3.85 -16.86
CA ILE A 390 -2.63 3.69 -16.88
C ILE A 390 -2.99 2.21 -17.06
N TYR A 391 -3.92 1.72 -16.25
CA TYR A 391 -4.45 0.37 -16.33
C TYR A 391 -5.98 0.41 -16.39
N LEU A 392 -6.58 -0.50 -17.17
CA LEU A 392 -8.01 -0.76 -17.16
C LEU A 392 -8.29 -1.91 -16.20
N LEU A 393 -9.16 -1.67 -15.23
CA LEU A 393 -9.62 -2.67 -14.29
C LEU A 393 -11.06 -3.05 -14.65
N ARG A 394 -11.28 -4.28 -15.07
CA ARG A 394 -12.60 -4.77 -15.45
C ARG A 394 -13.21 -5.60 -14.33
N TYR A 395 -14.48 -5.38 -14.04
CA TYR A 395 -15.24 -6.07 -13.00
C TYR A 395 -16.52 -6.65 -13.61
N GLU A 396 -16.77 -7.92 -13.36
CA GLU A 396 -17.93 -8.65 -13.87
C GLU A 396 -18.72 -9.30 -12.72
N GLY A 397 -19.99 -9.64 -12.95
CA GLY A 397 -20.83 -10.32 -11.97
C GLY A 397 -21.11 -9.50 -10.71
N GLU A 398 -21.07 -10.16 -9.55
CA GLU A 398 -21.36 -9.55 -8.24
C GLU A 398 -20.41 -8.39 -7.88
N PRO A 399 -19.07 -8.50 -8.07
CA PRO A 399 -18.13 -7.38 -7.92
C PRO A 399 -18.55 -6.08 -8.61
N ALA A 400 -19.04 -6.17 -9.85
CA ALA A 400 -19.45 -5.01 -10.64
C ALA A 400 -20.62 -4.24 -9.99
N THR A 401 -21.46 -4.92 -9.21
CA THR A 401 -22.61 -4.28 -8.54
C THR A 401 -22.21 -3.42 -7.34
N LYS A 402 -21.01 -3.64 -6.79
CA LYS A 402 -20.49 -2.94 -5.61
C LYS A 402 -19.70 -1.67 -5.95
N ILE A 403 -19.42 -1.43 -7.23
CA ILE A 403 -18.59 -0.30 -7.66
C ILE A 403 -19.51 0.88 -8.03
N PRO A 404 -19.33 2.07 -7.42
CA PRO A 404 -20.15 3.24 -7.70
C PRO A 404 -19.69 3.94 -8.99
N ALA A 405 -19.73 3.23 -10.11
CA ALA A 405 -19.35 3.72 -11.43
C ALA A 405 -20.38 3.32 -12.49
N ARG A 406 -20.35 4.01 -13.64
CA ARG A 406 -21.18 3.65 -14.78
C ARG A 406 -20.88 2.23 -15.25
N LYS A 407 -21.93 1.49 -15.61
CA LYS A 407 -21.81 0.16 -16.22
C LYS A 407 -21.55 0.27 -17.73
N ASP A 408 -20.73 -0.63 -18.24
CA ASP A 408 -20.57 -0.90 -19.66
C ASP A 408 -21.86 -1.55 -20.23
N ALA A 409 -21.96 -1.63 -21.56
CA ALA A 409 -23.16 -2.12 -22.25
C ALA A 409 -23.52 -3.58 -21.93
N ASP A 410 -22.54 -4.39 -21.55
CA ASP A 410 -22.69 -5.79 -21.13
C ASP A 410 -22.96 -5.96 -19.63
N GLY A 411 -23.07 -4.84 -18.88
CA GLY A 411 -23.30 -4.84 -17.44
C GLY A 411 -22.02 -4.91 -16.59
N SER A 412 -20.83 -5.04 -17.19
CA SER A 412 -19.56 -4.94 -16.47
C SER A 412 -19.30 -3.51 -15.98
N VAL A 413 -18.31 -3.34 -15.11
CA VAL A 413 -17.78 -2.02 -14.77
C VAL A 413 -16.30 -1.99 -15.14
N THR A 414 -15.88 -0.96 -15.85
CA THR A 414 -14.46 -0.72 -16.17
C THR A 414 -13.99 0.58 -15.53
N LEU A 415 -12.90 0.51 -14.77
CA LEU A 415 -12.24 1.66 -14.16
C LEU A 415 -10.89 1.92 -14.80
N PHE A 416 -10.49 3.18 -14.89
CA PHE A 416 -9.14 3.59 -15.21
C PHE A 416 -8.34 3.82 -13.93
N LEU A 417 -7.39 2.94 -13.66
CA LEU A 417 -6.37 3.16 -12.64
C LEU A 417 -5.24 3.98 -13.27
N ARG A 418 -5.11 5.25 -12.87
CA ARG A 418 -3.98 6.09 -13.21
C ARG A 418 -3.02 6.12 -12.03
N VAL A 419 -1.85 5.51 -12.20
CA VAL A 419 -0.76 5.56 -11.22
C VAL A 419 0.15 6.73 -11.58
N SER A 420 0.23 7.70 -10.68
CA SER A 420 0.99 8.94 -10.85
C SER A 420 2.49 8.73 -10.64
N GLY A 421 3.29 9.29 -11.55
CA GLY A 421 4.72 9.47 -11.35
C GLY A 421 5.02 10.58 -10.33
N ARG A 422 6.26 10.65 -9.84
CA ARG A 422 6.68 11.55 -8.74
C ARG A 422 7.02 13.00 -9.18
N HIS A 423 6.38 13.51 -10.22
CA HIS A 423 6.76 14.78 -10.86
C HIS A 423 6.45 16.03 -10.02
N LEU A 424 5.25 16.08 -9.45
CA LEU A 424 4.78 17.09 -8.48
C LEU A 424 4.01 16.34 -7.39
N PRO A 425 4.74 15.71 -6.44
CA PRO A 425 4.13 14.78 -5.50
C PRO A 425 3.00 15.43 -4.69
N ARG A 426 1.95 14.65 -4.45
CA ARG A 426 0.73 14.95 -3.68
C ARG A 426 -0.17 16.02 -4.29
N ILE A 427 0.36 17.22 -4.54
CA ILE A 427 -0.44 18.39 -4.93
C ILE A 427 -1.15 18.18 -6.27
N LYS A 428 -0.50 17.51 -7.22
CA LYS A 428 -1.10 17.26 -8.54
C LYS A 428 -2.34 16.35 -8.46
N THR A 429 -2.22 15.25 -7.71
CA THR A 429 -3.32 14.30 -7.52
C THR A 429 -4.45 14.91 -6.69
N GLU A 430 -4.12 15.64 -5.62
CA GLU A 430 -5.12 16.40 -4.84
C GLU A 430 -5.84 17.44 -5.71
N ASN A 431 -5.09 18.16 -6.54
CA ASN A 431 -5.63 19.19 -7.42
C ASN A 431 -6.60 18.63 -8.46
N GLU A 432 -6.19 17.61 -9.19
CA GLU A 432 -7.01 16.98 -10.22
C GLU A 432 -8.35 16.50 -9.63
N VAL A 433 -8.29 15.80 -8.50
CA VAL A 433 -9.49 15.29 -7.83
C VAL A 433 -10.37 16.41 -7.31
N GLY A 434 -9.80 17.44 -6.66
CA GLY A 434 -10.55 18.58 -6.16
C GLY A 434 -11.25 19.35 -7.28
N VAL A 435 -10.55 19.59 -8.39
CA VAL A 435 -11.09 20.26 -9.57
C VAL A 435 -12.20 19.43 -10.23
N MET A 436 -11.96 18.16 -10.54
CA MET A 436 -12.96 17.29 -11.17
C MET A 436 -14.22 17.16 -10.29
N THR A 437 -14.05 17.03 -8.97
CA THR A 437 -15.18 16.97 -8.03
C THR A 437 -15.96 18.27 -8.05
N TRP A 438 -15.28 19.43 -8.03
CA TRP A 438 -15.95 20.72 -8.11
C TRP A 438 -16.72 20.90 -9.41
N VAL A 439 -16.09 20.59 -10.55
CA VAL A 439 -16.70 20.71 -11.89
C VAL A 439 -17.95 19.86 -11.97
N ARG A 440 -17.89 18.60 -11.52
CA ARG A 440 -19.03 17.68 -11.52
C ARG A 440 -20.19 18.14 -10.62
N GLN A 441 -19.89 18.79 -9.50
CA GLN A 441 -20.92 19.28 -8.57
C GLN A 441 -21.54 20.61 -9.01
N ASN A 442 -20.80 21.43 -9.76
CA ASN A 442 -21.16 22.81 -10.00
C ASN A 442 -21.46 23.15 -11.46
N THR A 443 -21.22 22.25 -12.41
CA THR A 443 -21.41 22.52 -13.85
C THR A 443 -22.07 21.35 -14.55
N SER A 444 -22.52 21.56 -15.78
CA SER A 444 -22.99 20.49 -16.68
C SER A 444 -21.85 19.78 -17.43
N ILE A 445 -20.60 20.21 -17.22
CA ILE A 445 -19.44 19.70 -17.95
C ILE A 445 -19.25 18.23 -17.61
N PRO A 446 -19.26 17.33 -18.61
CA PRO A 446 -19.07 15.92 -18.37
C PRO A 446 -17.60 15.68 -18.00
N VAL A 447 -17.36 15.23 -16.77
CA VAL A 447 -16.04 14.81 -16.29
C VAL A 447 -16.15 13.41 -15.68
N PRO A 448 -15.12 12.54 -15.80
CA PRO A 448 -15.15 11.24 -15.17
C PRO A 448 -15.36 11.33 -13.64
N ALA A 449 -16.17 10.45 -13.08
CA ALA A 449 -16.29 10.27 -11.64
C ALA A 449 -14.97 9.75 -11.06
N VAL A 450 -14.56 10.34 -9.94
CA VAL A 450 -13.48 9.79 -9.12
C VAL A 450 -14.10 8.74 -8.20
N VAL A 451 -13.80 7.47 -8.46
CA VAL A 451 -14.28 6.34 -7.65
C VAL A 451 -13.46 6.22 -6.37
N ARG A 452 -12.13 6.36 -6.49
CA ARG A 452 -11.19 6.36 -5.37
C ARG A 452 -9.91 7.06 -5.80
N PHE A 453 -9.15 7.58 -4.84
CA PHE A 453 -7.81 8.08 -5.10
C PHE A 453 -6.95 7.98 -3.84
N SER A 454 -5.64 8.13 -3.99
CA SER A 454 -4.71 8.41 -2.91
C SER A 454 -3.66 9.39 -3.42
N ALA A 455 -3.48 10.49 -2.70
CA ALA A 455 -2.43 11.47 -2.97
C ALA A 455 -1.15 11.22 -2.13
N ASP A 456 -1.16 10.17 -1.31
CA ASP A 456 -0.01 9.71 -0.55
C ASP A 456 0.62 8.49 -1.21
N THR A 457 1.87 8.19 -0.88
CA THR A 457 2.55 6.95 -1.32
C THR A 457 2.46 5.82 -0.30
N ASP A 458 1.93 6.09 0.89
CA ASP A 458 1.67 5.12 1.95
C ASP A 458 0.34 4.40 1.69
N ASN A 459 0.32 3.60 0.63
CA ASN A 459 -0.83 2.81 0.20
C ASN A 459 -0.37 1.53 -0.52
N ALA A 460 -1.30 0.62 -0.79
CA ALA A 460 -1.05 -0.68 -1.41
C ALA A 460 -0.30 -0.64 -2.76
N ILE A 461 -0.39 0.45 -3.52
CA ILE A 461 0.29 0.64 -4.81
C ILE A 461 1.71 1.21 -4.61
N GLY A 462 2.00 1.84 -3.48
CA GLY A 462 3.27 2.54 -3.22
C GLY A 462 3.44 3.85 -4.01
N HIS A 463 2.38 4.29 -4.68
CA HIS A 463 2.33 5.48 -5.52
C HIS A 463 1.00 6.20 -5.33
N GLU A 464 0.99 7.50 -5.64
CA GLU A 464 -0.24 8.25 -5.84
C GLU A 464 -1.05 7.63 -6.99
N PHE A 465 -2.37 7.61 -6.85
CA PHE A 465 -3.25 7.09 -7.90
C PHE A 465 -4.63 7.72 -7.89
N THR A 466 -5.28 7.70 -9.05
CA THR A 466 -6.72 7.92 -9.20
C THR A 466 -7.37 6.71 -9.87
N LEU A 467 -8.54 6.32 -9.39
CA LEU A 467 -9.44 5.37 -10.01
C LEU A 467 -10.64 6.13 -10.55
N LEU A 468 -10.71 6.24 -11.87
CA LEU A 468 -11.71 7.01 -12.58
C LEU A 468 -12.71 6.09 -13.28
N GLU A 469 -13.96 6.52 -13.39
CA GLU A 469 -14.94 5.82 -14.22
C GLU A 469 -14.51 5.83 -15.70
N ARG A 470 -14.82 4.76 -16.43
CA ARG A 470 -14.70 4.77 -17.89
C ARG A 470 -15.84 5.59 -18.50
N VAL A 471 -15.46 6.59 -19.29
CA VAL A 471 -16.40 7.40 -20.08
C VAL A 471 -16.59 6.78 -21.48
N PRO A 472 -17.81 6.82 -22.05
CA PRO A 472 -18.08 6.32 -23.40
C PRO A 472 -17.57 7.29 -24.47
N GLY A 473 -17.50 6.81 -25.72
CA GLY A 473 -17.12 7.60 -26.89
C GLY A 473 -15.67 7.40 -27.33
N THR A 474 -15.21 8.27 -28.23
CA THR A 474 -13.84 8.31 -28.76
C THR A 474 -13.24 9.70 -28.58
N SER A 475 -11.92 9.77 -28.47
CA SER A 475 -11.21 11.04 -28.46
C SER A 475 -11.39 11.75 -29.80
N VAL A 476 -11.68 13.06 -29.76
CA VAL A 476 -11.78 13.90 -30.96
C VAL A 476 -10.52 13.78 -31.81
N HIS A 477 -9.35 13.60 -31.20
CA HIS A 477 -8.08 13.41 -31.90
C HIS A 477 -8.12 12.30 -32.97
N ASN A 478 -8.85 11.22 -32.69
CA ASN A 478 -8.88 10.04 -33.56
C ASN A 478 -9.82 10.21 -34.77
N ILE A 479 -10.77 11.13 -34.70
CA ILE A 479 -11.80 11.30 -35.72
C ILE A 479 -11.77 12.68 -36.39
N TYR A 480 -11.00 13.62 -35.87
CA TYR A 480 -11.04 15.03 -36.27
C TYR A 480 -10.91 15.24 -37.79
N ASP A 481 -9.97 14.53 -38.42
CA ASP A 481 -9.69 14.65 -39.85
C ASP A 481 -10.83 14.12 -40.74
N THR A 482 -11.78 13.38 -40.15
CA THR A 482 -12.99 12.87 -40.83
C THR A 482 -14.22 13.77 -40.65
N LEU A 483 -14.14 14.77 -39.76
CA LEU A 483 -15.26 15.63 -39.42
C LEU A 483 -15.49 16.69 -40.49
N SER A 484 -16.76 16.90 -40.86
CA SER A 484 -17.16 18.05 -41.67
C SER A 484 -17.06 19.36 -40.88
N ASP A 485 -17.12 20.50 -41.56
CA ASP A 485 -17.14 21.81 -40.88
C ASP A 485 -18.39 21.99 -40.00
N ASP A 486 -19.52 21.38 -40.38
CA ASP A 486 -20.73 21.35 -39.56
C ASP A 486 -20.52 20.52 -38.29
N ASP A 487 -19.85 19.37 -38.39
CA ASP A 487 -19.55 18.52 -37.23
C ASP A 487 -18.55 19.20 -36.27
N LYS A 488 -17.54 19.89 -36.82
CA LYS A 488 -16.63 20.71 -36.01
C LYS A 488 -17.40 21.81 -35.26
N ARG A 489 -18.37 22.46 -35.91
CA ARG A 489 -19.24 23.44 -35.24
C ARG A 489 -20.06 22.81 -34.12
N LYS A 490 -20.60 21.59 -34.30
CA LYS A 490 -21.29 20.84 -33.23
C LYS A 490 -20.40 20.52 -32.03
N LEU A 491 -19.08 20.40 -32.20
CA LEU A 491 -18.12 20.29 -31.10
C LEU A 491 -17.85 21.64 -30.41
N VAL A 492 -17.75 22.73 -31.19
CA VAL A 492 -17.46 24.07 -30.65
C VAL A 492 -18.58 24.59 -29.76
N GLU A 493 -19.84 24.39 -30.17
CA GLU A 493 -20.98 24.98 -29.46
C GLU A 493 -21.12 24.54 -27.99
N PRO A 494 -21.04 23.24 -27.64
CA PRO A 494 -21.06 22.80 -26.25
C PRO A 494 -19.84 23.26 -25.47
N LEU A 495 -18.64 23.29 -26.08
CA LEU A 495 -17.43 23.78 -25.41
C LEU A 495 -17.56 25.26 -25.02
N VAL A 496 -18.13 26.11 -25.89
CA VAL A 496 -18.44 27.51 -25.56
C VAL A 496 -19.38 27.59 -24.37
N ALA A 497 -20.42 26.75 -24.31
CA ALA A 497 -21.35 26.69 -23.19
C ALA A 497 -20.64 26.25 -21.88
N PHE A 498 -19.77 25.25 -21.94
CA PHE A 498 -18.97 24.80 -20.79
C PHE A 498 -18.05 25.89 -20.26
N LEU A 499 -17.34 26.60 -21.15
CA LEU A 499 -16.50 27.72 -20.74
C LEU A 499 -17.32 28.86 -20.13
N LEU A 500 -18.52 29.13 -20.66
CA LEU A 500 -19.44 30.10 -20.08
C LEU A 500 -19.87 29.71 -18.66
N GLU A 501 -20.16 28.43 -18.40
CA GLU A 501 -20.51 27.97 -17.07
C GLU A 501 -19.39 28.20 -16.06
N LEU A 502 -18.15 27.83 -16.39
CA LEU A 502 -16.97 28.10 -15.56
C LEU A 502 -16.80 29.60 -15.32
N HIS A 503 -16.97 30.40 -16.38
CA HIS A 503 -16.82 31.85 -16.33
C HIS A 503 -17.95 32.53 -15.54
N SER A 504 -19.14 31.93 -15.48
CA SER A 504 -20.29 32.45 -14.74
C SER A 504 -20.18 32.24 -13.22
N LYS A 505 -19.17 31.48 -12.76
CA LYS A 505 -18.94 31.12 -11.35
C LYS A 505 -17.62 31.72 -10.84
N PRO A 506 -17.53 33.06 -10.69
CA PRO A 506 -16.31 33.70 -10.25
C PRO A 506 -15.97 33.35 -8.81
N TRP A 507 -14.68 33.22 -8.52
CA TRP A 507 -14.17 32.89 -7.20
C TRP A 507 -14.00 34.15 -6.31
N PRO A 508 -14.10 34.01 -4.97
CA PRO A 508 -14.01 35.15 -4.06
C PRO A 508 -12.72 35.96 -4.21
N ARG A 509 -12.91 37.29 -4.25
CA ARG A 509 -11.96 38.43 -4.19
C ARG A 509 -10.45 38.18 -4.34
N GLY A 510 -10.02 37.42 -5.34
CA GLY A 510 -8.59 37.34 -5.67
C GLY A 510 -7.99 35.95 -5.70
N LEU A 511 -8.75 34.90 -5.41
CA LEU A 511 -8.19 33.56 -5.30
C LEU A 511 -7.38 33.16 -6.56
N VAL A 512 -6.10 32.86 -6.39
CA VAL A 512 -5.26 32.20 -7.38
C VAL A 512 -4.69 30.92 -6.77
N GLY A 513 -5.10 29.77 -7.29
CA GLY A 513 -4.76 28.48 -6.68
C GLY A 513 -5.43 27.29 -7.34
N GLY A 514 -5.05 26.09 -6.91
CA GLY A 514 -5.72 24.85 -7.21
C GLY A 514 -6.91 24.61 -6.28
N LEU A 515 -7.49 23.41 -6.34
CA LEU A 515 -8.55 22.94 -5.45
C LEU A 515 -8.18 21.61 -4.84
N LYS A 516 -8.37 21.39 -3.55
CA LYS A 516 -8.09 20.11 -2.88
C LYS A 516 -9.32 19.61 -2.13
N MET A 517 -9.29 18.34 -1.74
CA MET A 517 -10.29 17.75 -0.86
C MET A 517 -9.78 17.75 0.57
N GLU A 518 -10.57 18.26 1.51
CA GLU A 518 -10.27 18.29 2.94
C GLU A 518 -11.56 17.97 3.71
N ASP A 519 -11.56 16.91 4.52
CA ASP A 519 -12.73 16.41 5.26
C ASP A 519 -14.00 16.23 4.40
N GLY A 520 -13.82 15.82 3.14
CA GLY A 520 -14.93 15.62 2.18
C GLY A 520 -15.46 16.90 1.54
N ALA A 521 -14.90 18.07 1.87
CA ALA A 521 -15.23 19.35 1.27
C ALA A 521 -14.12 19.81 0.29
N ILE A 522 -14.52 20.55 -0.74
CA ILE A 522 -13.58 21.18 -1.67
C ILE A 522 -13.08 22.48 -1.05
N THR A 523 -11.76 22.61 -0.87
CA THR A 523 -11.12 23.81 -0.35
C THR A 523 -10.05 24.33 -1.32
N PRO A 524 -9.75 25.64 -1.31
CA PRO A 524 -8.65 26.18 -2.11
C PRO A 524 -7.29 25.56 -1.74
N GLY A 525 -6.50 25.21 -2.77
CA GLY A 525 -5.17 24.63 -2.65
C GLY A 525 -4.09 25.49 -3.32
N PRO A 526 -2.81 25.08 -3.25
CA PRO A 526 -1.73 25.76 -3.94
C PRO A 526 -1.95 25.75 -5.46
N PRO A 527 -1.44 26.75 -6.21
CA PRO A 527 -1.56 26.75 -7.66
C PRO A 527 -0.75 25.59 -8.24
N ILE A 528 -1.16 25.15 -9.43
CA ILE A 528 -0.40 24.23 -10.25
C ILE A 528 -0.33 24.76 -11.67
N GLU A 529 0.85 24.74 -12.28
CA GLU A 529 1.10 25.24 -13.63
C GLU A 529 1.95 24.22 -14.40
N GLU A 530 1.66 24.07 -15.69
CA GLU A 530 2.40 23.19 -16.60
C GLU A 530 3.90 23.55 -16.71
N THR A 531 4.23 24.82 -16.42
CA THR A 531 5.60 25.36 -16.50
C THR A 531 6.39 25.22 -15.22
N PHE A 532 5.85 24.57 -14.18
CA PHE A 532 6.57 24.37 -12.92
C PHE A 532 7.74 23.41 -13.10
N TRP A 533 8.79 23.64 -12.31
CA TRP A 533 9.90 22.72 -12.20
C TRP A 533 9.41 21.42 -11.55
N GLN A 534 9.58 20.30 -12.26
CA GLN A 534 9.16 18.98 -11.82
C GLN A 534 10.36 18.21 -11.24
N VAL A 535 10.12 17.26 -10.35
CA VAL A 535 11.19 16.51 -9.65
C VAL A 535 12.31 16.00 -10.58
N PRO A 536 12.03 15.32 -11.72
CA PRO A 536 13.11 14.84 -12.59
C PRO A 536 13.97 15.97 -13.19
N ASP A 537 13.35 17.11 -13.49
CA ASP A 537 14.05 18.29 -13.97
C ASP A 537 14.84 18.98 -12.86
N ILE A 538 14.31 19.01 -11.63
CA ILE A 538 15.00 19.56 -10.46
C ILE A 538 16.23 18.72 -10.13
N GLU A 539 16.10 17.40 -10.07
CA GLU A 539 17.22 16.48 -9.84
C GLU A 539 18.33 16.66 -10.88
N LYS A 540 17.93 16.90 -12.14
CA LYS A 540 18.86 17.05 -13.26
C LYS A 540 19.53 18.42 -13.34
N TYR A 541 18.78 19.49 -13.13
CA TYR A 541 19.22 20.86 -13.42
C TYR A 541 19.46 21.70 -12.15
N TRP A 542 18.99 21.25 -10.98
CA TRP A 542 19.00 22.02 -9.73
C TRP A 542 19.42 21.16 -8.52
N PRO A 543 20.67 20.67 -8.50
CA PRO A 543 21.12 19.80 -7.42
C PRO A 543 21.02 20.50 -6.06
N GLY A 544 20.25 19.91 -5.14
CA GLY A 544 20.01 20.44 -3.79
C GLY A 544 18.83 21.41 -3.65
N ALA A 545 18.10 21.72 -4.74
CA ALA A 545 16.84 22.45 -4.67
C ALA A 545 15.66 21.50 -4.41
N SER A 546 14.51 22.06 -4.02
CA SER A 546 13.25 21.32 -3.87
C SER A 546 12.16 21.89 -4.80
N VAL A 547 11.06 21.15 -4.93
CA VAL A 547 9.89 21.60 -5.69
C VAL A 547 9.35 22.92 -5.10
N GLU A 548 9.37 23.04 -3.77
CA GLU A 548 8.90 24.21 -3.02
C GLU A 548 9.83 25.41 -3.14
N SER A 549 11.13 25.22 -3.31
CA SER A 549 12.07 26.34 -3.45
C SER A 549 12.00 26.98 -4.84
N LEU A 550 11.59 26.22 -5.86
CA LEU A 550 11.56 26.66 -7.26
C LEU A 550 10.15 26.99 -7.78
N ASN A 551 9.10 26.57 -7.07
CA ASN A 551 7.71 26.84 -7.43
C ASN A 551 6.95 27.52 -6.28
N PRO A 552 5.94 28.37 -6.57
CA PRO A 552 5.21 29.13 -5.55
C PRO A 552 4.16 28.27 -4.80
N LEU A 553 4.52 27.08 -4.33
CA LEU A 553 3.57 26.13 -3.73
C LEU A 553 3.28 26.42 -2.26
N LEU A 554 4.30 26.73 -1.45
CA LEU A 554 4.15 26.95 0.00
C LEU A 554 3.36 28.22 0.36
N GLY A 555 3.24 29.16 -0.56
CA GLY A 555 2.52 30.43 -0.32
C GLY A 555 1.07 30.44 -0.79
N GLY A 556 0.61 29.37 -1.45
CA GLY A 556 -0.72 29.28 -2.04
C GLY A 556 -1.74 28.59 -1.12
N PRO A 557 -3.05 28.77 -1.34
CA PRO A 557 -3.68 29.65 -2.33
C PRO A 557 -3.37 31.13 -2.10
N PHE A 558 -3.37 31.93 -3.18
CA PHE A 558 -3.00 33.34 -3.12
C PHE A 558 -4.22 34.27 -3.18
N ASP A 559 -4.17 35.34 -2.39
CA ASP A 559 -5.18 36.40 -2.37
C ASP A 559 -4.77 37.54 -3.33
N GLY A 560 -5.04 37.34 -4.61
CA GLY A 560 -4.87 38.30 -5.69
C GLY A 560 -3.78 37.93 -6.71
N TYR A 561 -3.92 38.51 -7.91
CA TYR A 561 -2.98 38.39 -9.01
C TYR A 561 -1.57 38.87 -8.61
N THR A 562 -1.48 39.99 -7.89
CA THR A 562 -0.22 40.54 -7.38
C THR A 562 0.47 39.65 -6.36
N SER A 563 -0.29 39.00 -5.47
CA SER A 563 0.21 38.08 -4.44
C SER A 563 0.83 36.83 -5.08
N TYR A 564 0.14 36.23 -6.05
CA TYR A 564 0.68 35.12 -6.83
C TYR A 564 1.94 35.53 -7.62
N SER A 565 1.89 36.67 -8.32
CA SER A 565 3.02 37.18 -9.11
C SER A 565 4.24 37.45 -8.24
N THR A 566 4.02 37.94 -7.01
CA THR A 566 5.07 38.15 -6.02
C THR A 566 5.73 36.84 -5.59
N ALA A 567 4.93 35.81 -5.30
CA ALA A 567 5.46 34.50 -4.93
C ALA A 567 6.28 33.88 -6.06
N ALA A 568 5.77 33.93 -7.30
CA ALA A 568 6.50 33.46 -8.47
C ALA A 568 7.83 34.21 -8.66
N LEU A 569 7.81 35.56 -8.60
CA LEU A 569 9.02 36.37 -8.72
C LEU A 569 10.03 36.09 -7.61
N ARG A 570 9.60 35.79 -6.38
CA ARG A 570 10.50 35.39 -5.29
C ARG A 570 11.20 34.07 -5.59
N CYS A 571 10.47 33.06 -6.08
CA CYS A 571 11.07 31.82 -6.55
C CYS A 571 12.07 32.07 -7.69
N TYR A 572 11.75 32.98 -8.61
CA TYR A 572 12.65 33.30 -9.73
C TYR A 572 13.90 34.09 -9.28
N ILE A 573 13.76 35.02 -8.33
CA ILE A 573 14.90 35.70 -7.72
C ILE A 573 15.80 34.69 -7.02
N HIS A 574 15.22 33.79 -6.22
CA HIS A 574 15.96 32.71 -5.57
C HIS A 574 16.71 31.83 -6.58
N ALA A 575 16.04 31.45 -7.68
CA ALA A 575 16.65 30.73 -8.79
C ALA A 575 17.85 31.48 -9.40
N ILE A 576 17.73 32.80 -9.65
CA ILE A 576 18.82 33.64 -10.18
C ILE A 576 20.00 33.73 -9.21
N GLU A 577 19.73 33.83 -7.92
CA GLU A 577 20.76 33.95 -6.89
C GLU A 577 21.54 32.64 -6.73
N THR A 578 20.87 31.50 -6.86
CA THR A 578 21.44 30.18 -6.56
C THR A 578 22.04 29.45 -7.76
N HIS A 579 21.49 29.60 -8.97
CA HIS A 579 21.94 28.81 -10.11
C HIS A 579 23.17 29.41 -10.83
N PRO A 580 24.24 28.63 -11.08
CA PRO A 580 25.43 29.14 -11.78
C PRO A 580 25.15 29.71 -13.18
N SER A 581 24.30 29.07 -13.98
CA SER A 581 23.99 29.56 -15.34
C SER A 581 23.19 30.88 -15.36
N LEU A 582 22.69 31.31 -14.21
CA LEU A 582 21.92 32.55 -14.07
C LEU A 582 22.74 33.70 -13.46
N GLU A 583 24.03 33.49 -13.17
CA GLU A 583 24.89 34.46 -12.50
C GLU A 583 24.88 35.85 -13.17
N ARG A 584 24.90 35.89 -14.50
CA ARG A 584 24.86 37.14 -15.29
C ARG A 584 23.59 37.97 -15.07
N PHE A 585 22.51 37.38 -14.54
CA PHE A 585 21.24 38.05 -14.27
C PHE A 585 21.11 38.54 -12.83
N ARG A 586 22.09 38.27 -11.95
CA ARG A 586 22.07 38.74 -10.55
C ARG A 586 22.02 40.27 -10.44
N THR A 587 22.54 40.99 -11.43
CA THR A 587 22.46 42.46 -11.52
C THR A 587 21.02 42.97 -11.62
N MET A 588 20.08 42.13 -12.07
CA MET A 588 18.65 42.47 -12.17
C MET A 588 17.92 42.33 -10.83
N VAL A 589 18.45 41.57 -9.86
CA VAL A 589 17.77 41.26 -8.59
C VAL A 589 17.29 42.52 -7.85
N PRO A 590 18.10 43.59 -7.68
CA PRO A 590 17.60 44.82 -7.05
C PRO A 590 16.42 45.46 -7.78
N GLN A 591 16.39 45.37 -9.11
CA GLN A 591 15.27 45.88 -9.92
C GLN A 591 14.03 45.01 -9.76
N LEU A 592 14.18 43.68 -9.75
CA LEU A 592 13.09 42.74 -9.49
C LEU A 592 12.50 42.93 -8.09
N SER A 593 13.34 43.15 -7.08
CA SER A 593 12.89 43.44 -5.72
C SER A 593 12.10 44.75 -5.65
N ARG A 594 12.54 45.80 -6.32
CA ARG A 594 11.76 47.06 -6.43
C ARG A 594 10.46 46.85 -7.21
N PHE A 595 10.47 46.03 -8.26
CA PHE A 595 9.28 45.70 -9.02
C PHE A 595 8.24 44.95 -8.16
N VAL A 596 8.69 43.98 -7.34
CA VAL A 596 7.84 43.29 -6.35
C VAL A 596 7.22 44.30 -5.37
N VAL A 597 8.00 45.25 -4.85
CA VAL A 597 7.45 46.32 -3.99
C VAL A 597 6.45 47.19 -4.73
N ALA A 598 6.73 47.55 -5.99
CA ALA A 598 5.88 48.41 -6.79
C ALA A 598 4.52 47.77 -7.08
N ILE A 599 4.45 46.51 -7.53
CA ILE A 599 3.18 45.85 -7.85
C ILE A 599 2.28 45.66 -6.61
N ASN A 600 2.86 45.65 -5.41
CA ASN A 600 2.12 45.54 -4.15
C ASN A 600 1.77 46.91 -3.53
N SER A 601 2.18 48.03 -4.12
CA SER A 601 1.82 49.34 -3.60
C SER A 601 0.34 49.62 -3.83
N GLU A 602 -0.26 50.43 -2.95
CA GLU A 602 -1.69 50.80 -3.03
C GLU A 602 -2.08 51.40 -4.39
N GLN A 603 -1.14 52.10 -5.04
CA GLN A 603 -1.31 52.70 -6.37
C GLN A 603 -1.57 51.67 -7.48
N TYR A 604 -0.94 50.50 -7.41
CA TYR A 604 -0.97 49.49 -8.47
C TYR A 604 -1.79 48.25 -8.10
N LYS A 605 -1.73 47.80 -6.85
CA LYS A 605 -2.35 46.54 -6.40
C LYS A 605 -3.85 46.47 -6.73
N SER A 606 -4.60 47.52 -6.37
CA SER A 606 -6.04 47.60 -6.62
C SER A 606 -6.40 47.50 -8.12
N LYS A 607 -5.56 48.05 -9.00
CA LYS A 607 -5.76 48.01 -10.46
C LYS A 607 -5.33 46.69 -11.07
N LEU A 608 -4.24 46.11 -10.59
CA LEU A 608 -3.70 44.83 -11.06
C LEU A 608 -4.61 43.67 -10.66
N ASP A 609 -5.09 43.67 -9.42
CA ASP A 609 -5.99 42.64 -8.89
C ASP A 609 -7.43 42.78 -9.38
N ASN A 610 -7.79 43.91 -10.03
CA ASN A 610 -9.08 44.10 -10.70
C ASN A 610 -9.16 43.26 -11.97
N ALA A 611 -9.41 41.97 -11.76
CA ALA A 611 -9.69 40.97 -12.77
C ALA A 611 -10.81 40.07 -12.27
N LYS A 612 -11.48 39.38 -13.19
CA LYS A 612 -12.34 38.26 -12.84
C LYS A 612 -11.46 37.04 -12.54
N TYR A 613 -11.79 36.26 -11.52
CA TYR A 613 -11.07 35.05 -11.15
C TYR A 613 -11.93 33.84 -11.46
N ILE A 614 -11.44 32.96 -12.32
CA ILE A 614 -12.21 31.87 -12.92
C ILE A 614 -11.43 30.56 -12.82
N LEU A 615 -12.16 29.46 -12.70
CA LEU A 615 -11.57 28.13 -12.86
C LEU A 615 -11.29 27.91 -14.36
N ALA A 616 -10.03 27.76 -14.73
CA ALA A 616 -9.61 27.62 -16.12
C ALA A 616 -9.13 26.19 -16.43
N HIS A 617 -9.68 25.60 -17.48
CA HIS A 617 -9.10 24.43 -18.12
C HIS A 617 -7.94 24.88 -19.01
N LYS A 618 -6.73 24.37 -18.77
CA LYS A 618 -5.52 24.87 -19.44
C LYS A 618 -5.21 24.20 -20.77
N ASP A 619 -5.77 23.01 -21.02
CA ASP A 619 -5.47 22.25 -22.24
C ASP A 619 -6.71 21.59 -22.88
N LEU A 620 -7.46 22.33 -23.71
CA LEU A 620 -8.61 21.79 -24.47
C LEU A 620 -8.17 21.18 -25.83
N HIS A 621 -7.03 20.47 -25.82
CA HIS A 621 -6.53 19.69 -26.95
C HIS A 621 -7.52 18.59 -27.39
N PHE A 622 -7.47 18.19 -28.67
CA PHE A 622 -8.34 17.15 -29.23
C PHE A 622 -8.32 15.82 -28.46
N GLY A 623 -7.20 15.48 -27.85
CA GLY A 623 -6.97 14.30 -27.03
C GLY A 623 -7.82 14.30 -25.77
N ASN A 624 -8.09 15.48 -25.23
CA ASN A 624 -8.79 15.68 -23.96
C ASN A 624 -10.30 15.84 -24.12
N ILE A 625 -10.81 15.87 -25.36
CA ILE A 625 -12.25 15.95 -25.64
C ILE A 625 -12.73 14.59 -26.15
N MET A 626 -13.70 14.00 -25.45
CA MET A 626 -14.37 12.76 -25.85
C MET A 626 -15.73 13.08 -26.45
N CYS A 627 -16.10 12.38 -27.52
CA CYS A 627 -17.41 12.51 -28.17
C CYS A 627 -17.95 11.17 -28.63
N ASP A 628 -19.26 11.10 -28.90
CA ASP A 628 -19.90 9.93 -29.50
C ASP A 628 -20.16 10.13 -31.00
N PRO A 629 -19.33 9.55 -31.90
CA PRO A 629 -19.52 9.68 -33.34
C PRO A 629 -20.69 8.85 -33.88
N ALA A 630 -21.27 7.95 -33.08
CA ALA A 630 -22.46 7.20 -33.50
C ALA A 630 -23.75 8.05 -33.42
N ASP A 631 -23.74 9.12 -32.63
CA ASP A 631 -24.85 10.06 -32.53
C ASP A 631 -24.66 11.21 -33.56
N PRO A 632 -25.66 11.49 -34.42
CA PRO A 632 -25.60 12.58 -35.40
C PRO A 632 -25.33 13.98 -34.84
N ASN A 633 -25.60 14.20 -33.54
CA ASN A 633 -25.34 15.46 -32.84
C ASN A 633 -23.92 15.57 -32.30
N LEU A 634 -23.13 14.49 -32.38
CA LEU A 634 -21.74 14.42 -31.92
C LEU A 634 -21.55 14.95 -30.48
N PRO A 635 -22.33 14.46 -29.49
CA PRO A 635 -22.32 15.00 -28.14
C PRO A 635 -20.96 14.78 -27.49
N ILE A 636 -20.49 15.78 -26.73
CA ILE A 636 -19.30 15.65 -25.89
C ILE A 636 -19.64 14.78 -24.69
N THR A 637 -18.95 13.65 -24.56
CA THR A 637 -19.18 12.66 -23.51
C THR A 637 -18.25 12.83 -22.31
N ALA A 638 -17.12 13.52 -22.48
CA ALA A 638 -16.22 13.92 -21.41
C ALA A 638 -15.22 15.01 -21.83
N VAL A 639 -14.81 15.83 -20.87
CA VAL A 639 -13.62 16.69 -20.89
C VAL A 639 -12.62 16.13 -19.89
N LEU A 640 -11.42 15.80 -20.36
CA LEU A 640 -10.37 15.10 -19.61
C LEU A 640 -9.21 16.05 -19.27
N ASP A 641 -8.27 15.54 -18.46
CA ASP A 641 -6.99 16.18 -18.13
C ASP A 641 -7.09 17.51 -17.34
N TRP A 642 -7.70 17.41 -16.16
CA TRP A 642 -7.88 18.54 -15.25
C TRP A 642 -6.66 18.77 -14.33
N GLU A 643 -5.57 18.02 -14.49
CA GLU A 643 -4.48 17.97 -13.51
C GLU A 643 -3.82 19.34 -13.27
N PHE A 644 -3.66 20.15 -14.33
CA PHE A 644 -3.08 21.49 -14.27
C PHE A 644 -4.12 22.63 -14.19
N SER A 645 -5.41 22.29 -14.07
CA SER A 645 -6.48 23.27 -13.97
C SER A 645 -6.50 23.95 -12.61
N GLY A 646 -6.98 25.20 -12.57
CA GLY A 646 -7.03 25.97 -11.32
C GLY A 646 -7.67 27.32 -11.49
N VAL A 647 -7.91 27.99 -10.37
CA VAL A 647 -8.45 29.35 -10.32
C VAL A 647 -7.34 30.33 -10.68
N VAL A 648 -7.59 31.14 -11.72
CA VAL A 648 -6.64 32.12 -12.25
C VAL A 648 -7.35 33.45 -12.52
N PRO A 649 -6.62 34.58 -12.55
CA PRO A 649 -7.14 35.79 -13.16
C PRO A 649 -7.48 35.49 -14.63
N ALA A 650 -8.68 35.84 -15.08
CA ALA A 650 -9.15 35.58 -16.45
C ALA A 650 -8.16 36.15 -17.49
N THR A 651 -7.52 37.27 -17.17
CA THR A 651 -6.51 37.92 -18.02
C THR A 651 -5.19 37.15 -18.17
N ARG A 652 -4.97 36.06 -17.40
CA ARG A 652 -3.86 35.12 -17.57
C ARG A 652 -4.23 33.89 -18.40
N TRP A 653 -5.51 33.70 -18.70
CA TRP A 653 -5.97 32.55 -19.47
C TRP A 653 -6.47 33.01 -20.82
N ASN A 654 -6.06 32.30 -21.86
CA ASN A 654 -6.54 32.56 -23.22
C ASN A 654 -7.33 31.34 -23.68
N PRO A 655 -8.68 31.38 -23.62
CA PRO A 655 -9.52 30.25 -24.02
C PRO A 655 -9.33 29.90 -25.49
N VAL A 656 -9.05 30.90 -26.34
CA VAL A 656 -8.91 30.74 -27.80
C VAL A 656 -7.66 29.93 -28.14
N ARG A 657 -6.53 30.24 -27.51
CA ARG A 657 -5.26 29.53 -27.75
C ARG A 657 -5.30 28.06 -27.33
N ALA A 658 -6.02 27.75 -26.25
CA ALA A 658 -6.15 26.39 -25.75
C ALA A 658 -7.20 25.57 -26.52
N PHE A 659 -7.99 26.21 -27.38
CA PHE A 659 -9.16 25.61 -28.00
C PHE A 659 -8.79 24.66 -29.13
N LEU A 660 -9.16 23.39 -28.99
CA LEU A 660 -9.25 22.45 -30.12
C LEU A 660 -7.99 22.50 -31.01
N TRP A 661 -6.82 22.39 -30.37
CA TRP A 661 -5.54 22.29 -31.05
C TRP A 661 -5.11 20.82 -31.15
N ASN A 662 -4.45 20.45 -32.26
CA ASN A 662 -3.95 19.10 -32.49
C ASN A 662 -2.52 18.86 -31.99
N GLY A 663 -1.85 19.88 -31.44
CA GLY A 663 -0.48 19.79 -30.92
C GLY A 663 0.64 19.82 -31.98
N LYS A 664 0.29 19.82 -33.28
CA LYS A 664 1.25 19.80 -34.38
C LYS A 664 1.64 21.23 -34.78
N ARG A 665 2.90 21.40 -35.21
CA ARG A 665 3.51 22.72 -35.51
C ARG A 665 3.70 22.99 -37.02
N ASP A 666 3.19 22.13 -37.89
CA ASP A 666 3.19 22.33 -39.34
C ASP A 666 2.22 23.43 -39.78
N THR A 667 2.39 23.91 -41.02
CA THR A 667 1.62 25.03 -41.58
C THR A 667 0.12 24.72 -41.63
N GLN A 668 -0.26 23.53 -42.07
CA GLN A 668 -1.65 23.11 -42.20
C GLN A 668 -2.35 23.07 -40.83
N SER A 669 -1.69 22.53 -39.81
CA SER A 669 -2.21 22.48 -38.44
C SER A 669 -2.37 23.86 -37.82
N LYS A 670 -1.49 24.82 -38.15
CA LYS A 670 -1.62 26.22 -37.71
C LYS A 670 -2.80 26.92 -38.39
N GLU A 671 -2.97 26.72 -39.69
CA GLU A 671 -4.11 27.26 -40.44
C GLU A 671 -5.43 26.72 -39.89
N GLU A 672 -5.48 25.42 -39.60
CA GLU A 672 -6.65 24.79 -39.00
C GLU A 672 -6.92 25.29 -37.58
N HIS A 673 -5.88 25.44 -36.75
CA HIS A 673 -6.02 26.03 -35.42
C HIS A 673 -6.60 27.46 -35.51
N THR A 674 -6.06 28.31 -36.38
CA THR A 674 -6.61 29.66 -36.63
C THR A 674 -8.06 29.63 -37.15
N LYS A 675 -8.41 28.63 -37.98
CA LYS A 675 -9.79 28.43 -38.43
C LYS A 675 -10.71 28.11 -37.24
N MET A 676 -10.30 27.23 -36.34
CA MET A 676 -11.06 26.86 -35.15
C MET A 676 -11.17 28.01 -34.14
N GLU A 677 -10.12 28.82 -33.98
CA GLU A 677 -10.16 30.05 -33.18
C GLU A 677 -11.24 31.01 -33.71
N ARG A 678 -11.29 31.25 -35.03
CA ARG A 678 -12.32 32.10 -35.65
C ARG A 678 -13.72 31.52 -35.51
N LEU A 679 -13.87 30.20 -35.62
CA LEU A 679 -15.15 29.53 -35.41
C LEU A 679 -15.63 29.72 -33.97
N PHE A 680 -14.73 29.56 -32.99
CA PHE A 680 -15.04 29.82 -31.58
C PHE A 680 -15.50 31.26 -31.35
N GLU A 681 -14.78 32.25 -31.92
CA GLU A 681 -15.17 33.67 -31.82
C GLU A 681 -16.54 33.94 -32.47
N THR A 682 -16.80 33.33 -33.62
CA THR A 682 -18.08 33.44 -34.33
C THR A 682 -19.22 32.88 -33.49
N VAL A 683 -19.06 31.67 -32.93
CA VAL A 683 -20.05 31.04 -32.05
C VAL A 683 -20.27 31.88 -30.78
N CYS A 684 -19.21 32.47 -30.21
CA CYS A 684 -19.34 33.39 -29.08
C CYS A 684 -20.20 34.61 -29.43
N ALA A 685 -19.99 35.20 -30.61
CA ALA A 685 -20.77 36.34 -31.08
C ALA A 685 -22.25 35.97 -31.31
N GLU A 686 -22.51 34.86 -32.00
CA GLU A 686 -23.86 34.38 -32.31
C GLU A 686 -24.67 34.04 -31.04
N LYS A 687 -24.00 33.49 -30.01
CA LYS A 687 -24.63 33.19 -28.72
C LYS A 687 -24.70 34.39 -27.76
N GLY A 688 -24.14 35.55 -28.13
CA GLY A 688 -24.16 36.76 -27.30
C GLY A 688 -23.28 36.68 -26.05
N VAL A 689 -22.18 35.90 -26.10
CA VAL A 689 -21.29 35.61 -24.96
C VAL A 689 -19.88 36.17 -25.16
N LEU A 690 -19.76 37.29 -25.87
CA LEU A 690 -18.48 37.98 -26.11
C LEU A 690 -17.75 38.37 -24.82
N SER A 691 -18.43 38.43 -23.68
CA SER A 691 -17.81 38.59 -22.36
C SER A 691 -16.72 37.57 -22.06
N LEU A 692 -16.79 36.36 -22.63
CA LEU A 692 -15.71 35.35 -22.55
C LEU A 692 -14.39 35.82 -23.17
N LEU A 693 -14.48 36.61 -24.23
CA LEU A 693 -13.34 37.16 -24.96
C LEU A 693 -12.92 38.54 -24.42
N GLU A 694 -13.85 39.28 -23.81
CA GLU A 694 -13.59 40.61 -23.26
C GLU A 694 -12.93 40.54 -21.88
N ASP A 695 -13.42 39.67 -20.99
CA ASP A 695 -12.92 39.56 -19.61
C ASP A 695 -11.48 39.02 -19.54
N VAL A 696 -11.01 38.34 -20.59
CA VAL A 696 -9.64 37.82 -20.69
C VAL A 696 -8.65 38.84 -21.26
N LYS A 697 -9.11 40.01 -21.72
CA LYS A 697 -8.22 41.06 -22.23
C LYS A 697 -7.56 41.79 -21.05
N PRO A 698 -6.22 41.73 -20.90
CA PRO A 698 -5.54 42.44 -19.83
C PRO A 698 -5.61 43.96 -20.06
N THR A 699 -5.66 44.72 -18.97
CA THR A 699 -5.31 46.15 -19.03
C THR A 699 -3.84 46.32 -19.40
N SER A 700 -3.45 47.48 -19.93
CA SER A 700 -2.03 47.77 -20.23
C SER A 700 -1.11 47.58 -19.02
N LEU A 701 -1.60 47.82 -17.80
CA LEU A 701 -0.86 47.62 -16.56
C LEU A 701 -0.67 46.12 -16.26
N GLN A 702 -1.73 45.32 -16.35
CA GLN A 702 -1.67 43.86 -16.16
C GLN A 702 -0.79 43.18 -17.22
N GLU A 703 -0.90 43.59 -18.48
CA GLU A 703 -0.06 43.08 -19.58
C GLU A 703 1.42 43.38 -19.32
N SER A 704 1.73 44.58 -18.85
CA SER A 704 3.10 44.98 -18.50
C SER A 704 3.67 44.13 -17.36
N MET A 705 2.86 43.89 -16.31
CA MET A 705 3.25 43.02 -15.21
C MET A 705 3.48 41.58 -15.68
N GLN A 706 2.54 41.00 -16.41
CA GLN A 706 2.63 39.62 -16.88
C GLN A 706 3.78 39.42 -17.84
N THR A 707 4.07 40.41 -18.69
CA THR A 707 5.25 40.40 -19.59
C THR A 707 6.54 40.33 -18.79
N ALA A 708 6.70 41.15 -17.75
CA ALA A 708 7.87 41.11 -16.89
C ALA A 708 7.99 39.74 -16.18
N VAL A 709 6.92 39.25 -15.56
CA VAL A 709 6.91 37.95 -14.86
C VAL A 709 7.25 36.79 -15.81
N ASN A 710 6.63 36.75 -16.99
CA ASN A 710 6.88 35.71 -18.00
C ASN A 710 8.31 35.74 -18.55
N HIS A 711 8.86 36.95 -18.74
CA HIS A 711 10.23 37.09 -19.21
C HIS A 711 11.23 36.52 -18.19
N ILE A 712 11.05 36.85 -16.90
CA ILE A 712 11.89 36.31 -15.83
C ILE A 712 11.70 34.79 -15.68
N ARG A 713 10.46 34.29 -15.76
CA ARG A 713 10.18 32.85 -15.81
C ARG A 713 10.99 32.18 -16.92
N ALA A 714 10.91 32.70 -18.15
CA ALA A 714 11.62 32.13 -19.29
C ALA A 714 13.15 32.09 -19.07
N ILE A 715 13.73 33.15 -18.47
CA ILE A 715 15.15 33.16 -18.12
C ILE A 715 15.49 32.00 -17.18
N VAL A 716 14.75 31.86 -16.07
CA VAL A 716 15.04 30.85 -15.05
C VAL A 716 14.69 29.43 -15.47
N GLU A 717 13.80 29.25 -16.45
CA GLU A 717 13.43 27.94 -16.98
C GLU A 717 14.42 27.42 -18.03
N VAL A 718 14.88 28.32 -18.90
CA VAL A 718 15.56 27.95 -20.15
C VAL A 718 17.09 27.94 -19.97
N CYS A 719 17.65 28.89 -19.21
CA CYS A 719 19.11 28.97 -19.02
C CYS A 719 19.69 27.74 -18.30
N PRO A 720 19.08 27.20 -17.23
CA PRO A 720 19.56 25.96 -16.58
C PRO A 720 19.54 24.76 -17.52
N ARG A 721 18.57 24.69 -18.45
CA ARG A 721 18.48 23.61 -19.43
C ARG A 721 19.46 23.75 -20.60
N GLY A 722 20.16 24.87 -20.72
CA GLY A 722 21.05 25.17 -21.86
C GLY A 722 20.30 25.35 -23.19
N GLN A 723 18.99 25.57 -23.15
CA GLN A 723 18.16 25.71 -24.35
C GLN A 723 18.09 27.18 -24.78
N ALA A 724 17.76 27.44 -26.05
CA ALA A 724 17.41 28.75 -26.61
C ALA A 724 18.21 29.98 -26.08
N GLN A 725 19.50 29.82 -25.79
CA GLN A 725 20.34 30.86 -25.19
C GLN A 725 20.52 32.08 -26.11
N ASP A 726 20.39 31.88 -27.42
CA ASP A 726 20.37 32.88 -28.48
C ASP A 726 19.14 33.80 -28.41
N LYS A 727 18.02 33.33 -27.83
CA LYS A 727 16.79 34.10 -27.64
C LYS A 727 16.74 34.84 -26.30
N ILE A 728 17.69 34.57 -25.41
CA ILE A 728 17.82 35.20 -24.09
C ILE A 728 18.97 36.22 -24.14
N GLY A 729 18.76 37.29 -24.91
CA GLY A 729 19.72 38.39 -25.05
C GLY A 729 19.53 39.46 -23.97
N TYR A 730 20.64 39.89 -23.35
CA TYR A 730 20.69 41.13 -22.54
C TYR A 730 20.40 42.38 -23.41
N THR A 731 20.55 42.26 -24.72
CA THR A 731 20.33 43.28 -25.76
C THR A 731 18.90 43.31 -26.32
N GLY A 732 17.97 42.55 -25.74
CA GLY A 732 16.62 42.34 -26.28
C GLY A 732 15.48 42.73 -25.35
N LEU A 733 15.71 43.57 -24.35
CA LEU A 733 14.58 44.34 -23.82
C LEU A 733 14.22 45.33 -24.92
N SER A 734 13.08 45.14 -25.60
CA SER A 734 12.57 46.24 -26.44
C SER A 734 12.51 47.50 -25.58
N ASP A 735 12.71 48.69 -26.16
CA ASP A 735 12.59 49.97 -25.46
C ASP A 735 11.28 50.06 -24.65
N SER A 736 10.24 49.32 -25.08
CA SER A 736 8.97 49.20 -24.36
C SER A 736 9.05 48.46 -23.02
N VAL A 737 9.93 47.46 -22.87
CA VAL A 737 10.11 46.69 -21.62
C VAL A 737 11.18 47.35 -20.74
N GLN A 738 12.25 47.90 -21.32
CA GLN A 738 13.23 48.74 -20.60
C GLN A 738 12.58 49.99 -19.99
N GLY A 739 11.71 50.67 -20.75
CA GLY A 739 10.94 51.81 -20.25
C GLY A 739 9.93 51.46 -19.15
N LYS A 740 9.36 50.25 -19.19
CA LYS A 740 8.38 49.78 -18.18
C LYS A 740 9.03 49.27 -16.88
N ILE A 741 10.29 48.85 -16.91
CA ILE A 741 11.07 48.42 -15.73
C ILE A 741 11.93 49.58 -15.17
N GLY A 742 11.83 50.79 -15.74
CA GLY A 742 12.53 51.98 -15.24
C GLY A 742 14.02 51.99 -15.54
N TYR A 743 14.43 51.49 -16.71
CA TYR A 743 15.79 51.63 -17.20
C TYR A 743 15.98 53.06 -17.76
N SER A 744 16.41 53.98 -16.91
CA SER A 744 17.02 55.25 -17.33
C SER A 744 18.51 55.17 -17.03
N SER A 745 19.32 54.99 -18.07
CA SER A 745 20.74 55.30 -18.03
C SER A 745 20.95 56.69 -18.63
N SER A 746 20.72 57.74 -17.85
CA SER A 746 21.25 59.08 -18.14
C SER A 746 22.36 59.38 -17.13
N ASN A 747 23.59 59.07 -17.51
CA ASN A 747 24.79 59.72 -16.99
C ASN A 747 25.23 60.75 -18.04
N SER A 748 24.67 61.96 -17.93
CA SER A 748 25.25 63.25 -18.35
C SER A 748 24.29 64.36 -17.97
#